data_AF-A0A3D1UMZ0-F1
#
_entry.id   AF-A0A3D1UMZ0-F1
#
_cell.length_a   1.000
_cell.length_b   1.000
_cell.length_c   1.000
_cell.angle_alpha   90.00
_cell.angle_beta   90.00
_cell.angle_gamma   90.00
#
_symmetry.space_group_name_H-M   'P 1'
#
loop_
_entity.id
_entity.type
_entity.pdbx_description
1 polymer ?
#
loop_
_entity_poly.entity_id
_entity_poly.type
_entity_poly.pdbx_seq_one_letter_code
_entity_poly.pdbx_strand_id
1 'polypeptide(L)'
;MNLKKLLSGISLFAGIALCAAPPMIPGLNWEKRSDWVSVKTPKTWHGLVAGGDGKNDDTAAIQMTIAAAKARGGTVYLPPGRYRITDTLLTGTLQESSATRPSGFSIIGHGRDTVIVWDGPEDRPMLRMLGLTWSRIVGVTFEGGSRASAAIDMGGPGFQGHNLFRHCAFLNCRFAGIDTGRRKMNTACTEQRIDNCLFENCGRGVSLGDFNDYDCVIEGCEFRKCGYGIWTFKGNFYCRDTHFENSRISDVLYESEHTSTLRRCTSTGSKQFLIARTPHCATVLQDCHVSGWTGEAAISQNILPMLMFDCTFTGRGRNSTVIRFRRTDTENLVSCNNLANSGYYKLISSNNLITDARLQKSDGRVKVYEIPAGKAEELSSGLTPETSFLKTEAVTAAWTDKPRTVAMPGKIFDVRRDFGAKGGEHDDTEAFKRAIAAAKAHGNGAMVYIPTGHYTVRRTLVLDGDNWIFGGSGLETRLSWYGAKDGTLLHVKAPKRVLLENFEILRMGGRKDGIDILQTGRAGHPTLAVYDTVRAFGFLTPQPLVRGIHFRELGPEDRALSLGTYGNLRFVDSQSAEILINNHYEGVLRVEGKSAERTGITAVQFTLLEICDPCIWVRDNNSLVVTDFYNEQSKSIYRFEGNGSPLRGRISLGSIKIEGTGTPSRKDIPKSFDGYSGEITFGTPQFYHNGLNKQSRFLNINGGKTDVLVLGGCFFTHSLHWTPAEGFRVRFLAAGGGPGKNYPAAEFLKTHADTPDDAAITQASNFLDDMRRAGKLDLELNYPGVK
;
A
#
# COMPACT_ATOMS: atom_id res chain seq x y z
N MET A 1 -61.29 15.64 49.73
CA MET A 1 -60.12 16.22 49.04
C MET A 1 -58.94 16.16 50.02
N ASN A 2 -57.98 15.22 49.99
CA ASN A 2 -57.24 14.57 48.90
C ASN A 2 -56.63 15.60 47.93
N LEU A 3 -55.35 15.58 47.57
CA LEU A 3 -54.42 14.46 47.44
C LEU A 3 -52.96 15.00 47.40
N LYS A 4 -52.17 14.76 48.46
CA LYS A 4 -50.70 14.93 48.46
C LYS A 4 -50.08 13.79 49.26
N LYS A 5 -49.96 12.61 48.64
CA LYS A 5 -49.00 11.52 48.93
C LYS A 5 -49.33 10.31 48.05
N LEU A 6 -48.28 9.60 47.65
CA LEU A 6 -48.22 8.38 46.81
C LEU A 6 -48.48 8.57 45.31
N LEU A 7 -47.40 8.64 44.53
CA LEU A 7 -47.15 7.75 43.39
C LEU A 7 -45.68 7.90 42.98
N SER A 8 -44.84 7.10 43.62
CA SER A 8 -43.49 6.75 43.16
C SER A 8 -43.61 5.92 41.87
N GLY A 9 -43.55 6.56 40.72
CA GLY A 9 -43.41 5.91 39.42
C GLY A 9 -41.93 5.68 39.12
N ILE A 10 -41.50 4.42 39.25
CA ILE A 10 -40.22 3.92 38.75
C ILE A 10 -40.17 4.19 37.24
N SER A 11 -39.39 5.19 36.82
CA SER A 11 -39.03 5.36 35.41
C SER A 11 -37.84 4.45 35.14
N LEU A 12 -38.14 3.22 34.72
CA LEU A 12 -37.16 2.29 34.18
C LEU A 12 -36.67 2.89 32.85
N PHE A 13 -35.57 3.64 32.87
CA PHE A 13 -34.81 3.93 31.65
C PHE A 13 -34.18 2.60 31.20
N ALA A 14 -34.95 1.81 30.46
CA ALA A 14 -34.38 0.80 29.59
C ALA A 14 -33.62 1.57 28.50
N GLY A 15 -32.32 1.76 28.71
CA GLY A 15 -31.40 2.16 27.66
C GLY A 15 -31.48 1.08 26.59
N ILE A 16 -32.29 1.32 25.56
CA ILE A 16 -32.16 0.61 24.31
C ILE A 16 -30.80 1.06 23.77
N ALA A 17 -29.77 0.27 24.07
CA ALA A 17 -28.57 0.30 23.28
C ALA A 17 -29.03 -0.03 21.86
N LEU A 18 -29.16 1.00 21.00
CA LEU A 18 -29.17 0.77 19.57
C LEU A 18 -27.81 0.10 19.28
N CYS A 19 -27.81 -1.23 19.18
CA CYS A 19 -26.70 -1.93 18.58
C CYS A 19 -26.53 -1.32 17.19
N ALA A 20 -25.41 -0.63 16.96
CA ALA A 20 -25.05 -0.16 15.64
C ALA A 20 -25.14 -1.34 14.66
N ALA A 21 -25.67 -1.10 13.46
CA ALA A 21 -25.73 -2.14 12.43
C ALA A 21 -24.32 -2.72 12.21
N PRO A 22 -24.19 -4.04 11.99
CA PRO A 22 -22.88 -4.63 11.74
C PRO A 22 -22.24 -3.96 10.51
N PRO A 23 -20.92 -3.74 10.52
CA PRO A 23 -20.24 -3.10 9.41
C PRO A 23 -20.38 -3.96 8.16
N MET A 24 -20.59 -3.30 7.02
CA MET A 24 -20.74 -3.95 5.72
C MET A 24 -19.89 -3.22 4.69
N ILE A 25 -19.30 -4.00 3.79
CA ILE A 25 -18.72 -3.49 2.55
C ILE A 25 -19.82 -2.82 1.69
N PRO A 26 -19.45 -1.97 0.71
CA PRO A 26 -20.45 -1.24 -0.07
C PRO A 26 -21.22 -2.18 -0.98
N GLY A 27 -22.48 -1.84 -1.27
CA GLY A 27 -23.19 -2.38 -2.43
C GLY A 27 -22.68 -1.65 -3.66
N LEU A 28 -22.22 -2.39 -4.67
CA LEU A 28 -21.66 -1.81 -5.90
C LEU A 28 -22.61 -2.08 -7.05
N ASN A 29 -23.01 -1.06 -7.79
CA ASN A 29 -24.01 -1.14 -8.85
C ASN A 29 -23.39 -1.17 -10.26
N TRP A 30 -22.40 -2.04 -10.49
CA TRP A 30 -21.70 -2.10 -11.78
C TRP A 30 -22.64 -2.40 -12.96
N GLU A 31 -22.49 -1.66 -14.06
CA GLU A 31 -22.96 -2.11 -15.37
C GLU A 31 -21.94 -3.10 -15.96
N LYS A 32 -22.39 -4.30 -16.34
CA LYS A 32 -21.54 -5.29 -17.02
C LYS A 32 -20.89 -4.69 -18.26
N ARG A 33 -19.56 -4.83 -18.38
CA ARG A 33 -18.81 -4.36 -19.55
C ARG A 33 -18.85 -5.32 -20.73
N SER A 34 -18.50 -4.83 -21.92
CA SER A 34 -18.66 -5.54 -23.19
C SER A 34 -17.85 -6.83 -23.30
N ASP A 35 -16.68 -6.88 -22.66
CA ASP A 35 -15.72 -7.99 -22.69
C ASP A 35 -15.82 -8.91 -21.45
N TRP A 36 -16.61 -8.54 -20.45
CA TRP A 36 -16.80 -9.36 -19.26
C TRP A 36 -17.65 -10.60 -19.54
N VAL A 37 -17.21 -11.76 -19.01
CA VAL A 37 -17.94 -13.03 -19.10
C VAL A 37 -18.79 -13.22 -17.85
N SER A 38 -20.11 -13.28 -18.01
CA SER A 38 -21.02 -13.38 -16.86
C SER A 38 -21.35 -14.83 -16.55
N VAL A 39 -21.40 -15.16 -15.25
CA VAL A 39 -21.89 -16.46 -14.75
C VAL A 39 -23.36 -16.74 -15.09
N LYS A 40 -24.14 -15.69 -15.45
CA LYS A 40 -25.54 -15.80 -15.88
C LYS A 40 -25.72 -15.81 -17.40
N THR A 41 -24.65 -15.69 -18.20
CA THR A 41 -24.77 -15.66 -19.67
C THR A 41 -23.99 -16.83 -20.29
N PRO A 42 -24.66 -17.79 -20.93
CA PRO A 42 -23.98 -18.91 -21.56
C PRO A 42 -23.35 -18.43 -22.86
N LYS A 43 -22.02 -18.44 -22.95
CA LYS A 43 -21.32 -18.44 -24.23
C LYS A 43 -20.18 -19.45 -24.16
N THR A 44 -20.51 -20.66 -24.63
CA THR A 44 -19.68 -21.78 -25.09
C THR A 44 -19.49 -23.01 -24.17
N TRP A 45 -19.83 -24.16 -24.77
CA TRP A 45 -19.61 -25.59 -24.50
C TRP A 45 -20.69 -26.44 -23.78
N HIS A 46 -21.42 -25.99 -22.75
CA HIS A 46 -22.45 -26.87 -22.09
C HIS A 46 -23.78 -26.22 -21.62
N GLY A 47 -23.98 -24.91 -21.79
CA GLY A 47 -25.26 -24.27 -21.44
C GLY A 47 -25.54 -24.09 -19.93
N LEU A 48 -24.60 -24.43 -19.04
CA LEU A 48 -24.73 -24.21 -17.60
C LEU A 48 -24.65 -22.71 -17.27
N VAL A 49 -25.56 -22.25 -16.41
CA VAL A 49 -25.60 -20.89 -15.85
C VAL A 49 -25.73 -20.98 -14.34
N ALA A 50 -25.11 -20.05 -13.63
CA ALA A 50 -25.25 -19.96 -12.19
C ALA A 50 -26.60 -19.33 -11.84
N GLY A 51 -27.36 -19.98 -10.95
CA GLY A 51 -28.64 -19.49 -10.47
C GLY A 51 -28.47 -18.28 -9.56
N GLY A 52 -27.50 -18.32 -8.64
CA GLY A 52 -27.29 -17.25 -7.67
C GLY A 52 -28.47 -17.10 -6.70
N ASP A 53 -29.19 -18.19 -6.41
CA ASP A 53 -30.39 -18.24 -5.57
C ASP A 53 -30.12 -18.74 -4.13
N GLY A 54 -28.88 -19.11 -3.84
CA GLY A 54 -28.41 -19.65 -2.56
C GLY A 54 -28.79 -21.11 -2.32
N LYS A 55 -29.38 -21.80 -3.30
CA LYS A 55 -29.92 -23.16 -3.18
C LYS A 55 -29.26 -24.11 -4.17
N ASN A 56 -29.28 -23.75 -5.45
CA ASN A 56 -28.69 -24.56 -6.49
C ASN A 56 -27.17 -24.53 -6.39
N ASP A 57 -26.53 -25.66 -6.73
CA ASP A 57 -25.07 -25.72 -6.76
C ASP A 57 -24.53 -25.03 -8.02
N ASP A 58 -23.90 -23.87 -7.82
CA ASP A 58 -23.35 -23.03 -8.87
C ASP A 58 -21.89 -23.36 -9.19
N THR A 59 -21.25 -24.33 -8.50
CA THR A 59 -19.83 -24.64 -8.65
C THR A 59 -19.43 -24.87 -10.11
N ALA A 60 -20.11 -25.77 -10.82
CA ALA A 60 -19.76 -26.11 -12.20
C ALA A 60 -19.92 -24.92 -13.16
N ALA A 61 -21.00 -24.15 -13.01
CA ALA A 61 -21.28 -22.98 -13.85
C ALA A 61 -20.23 -21.88 -13.64
N ILE A 62 -19.85 -21.61 -12.39
CA ILE A 62 -18.80 -20.64 -12.07
C ILE A 62 -17.44 -21.12 -12.57
N GLN A 63 -17.10 -22.39 -12.35
CA GLN A 63 -15.83 -22.97 -12.81
C GLN A 63 -15.69 -22.89 -14.34
N MET A 64 -16.77 -23.16 -15.07
CA MET A 64 -16.80 -22.98 -16.53
C MET A 64 -16.67 -21.52 -16.95
N THR A 65 -17.28 -20.59 -16.21
CA THR A 65 -17.16 -19.16 -16.49
C THR A 65 -15.73 -18.69 -16.29
N ILE A 66 -15.04 -19.15 -15.24
CA ILE A 66 -13.61 -18.91 -15.01
C ILE A 66 -12.79 -19.40 -16.21
N ALA A 67 -13.04 -20.62 -16.69
CA ALA A 67 -12.36 -21.17 -17.85
C ALA A 67 -12.63 -20.36 -19.13
N ALA A 68 -13.88 -19.94 -19.36
CA ALA A 68 -14.27 -19.16 -20.54
C ALA A 68 -13.71 -17.73 -20.51
N ALA A 69 -13.61 -17.11 -19.33
CA ALA A 69 -13.07 -15.77 -19.17
C ALA A 69 -11.60 -15.68 -19.57
N LYS A 70 -10.79 -16.72 -19.30
CA LYS A 70 -9.38 -16.78 -19.72
C LYS A 70 -9.19 -16.54 -21.22
N ALA A 71 -10.13 -17.01 -22.05
CA ALA A 71 -10.08 -16.83 -23.50
C ALA A 71 -10.49 -15.42 -23.99
N ARG A 72 -10.98 -14.54 -23.11
CA ARG A 72 -11.60 -13.24 -23.46
C ARG A 72 -11.03 -12.04 -22.70
N GLY A 73 -9.79 -12.12 -22.24
CA GLY A 73 -9.17 -11.03 -21.48
C GLY A 73 -9.34 -11.16 -19.96
N GLY A 74 -9.90 -12.27 -19.48
CA GLY A 74 -9.73 -12.71 -18.09
C GLY A 74 -10.74 -12.21 -17.08
N THR A 75 -11.81 -11.47 -17.44
CA THR A 75 -12.78 -10.98 -16.43
C THR A 75 -14.05 -11.84 -16.32
N VAL A 76 -14.28 -12.38 -15.12
CA VAL A 76 -15.52 -13.02 -14.67
C VAL A 76 -16.41 -11.99 -13.97
N TYR A 77 -17.67 -11.93 -14.37
CA TYR A 77 -18.67 -11.04 -13.78
C TYR A 77 -19.76 -11.83 -13.04
N LEU A 78 -19.93 -11.53 -11.77
CA LEU A 78 -20.97 -12.06 -10.89
C LEU A 78 -22.01 -10.98 -10.61
N PRO A 79 -23.19 -11.01 -11.25
CA PRO A 79 -24.30 -10.14 -10.87
C PRO A 79 -24.71 -10.34 -9.40
N PRO A 80 -25.58 -9.46 -8.86
CA PRO A 80 -26.17 -9.69 -7.55
C PRO A 80 -26.81 -11.09 -7.45
N GLY A 81 -26.62 -11.73 -6.31
CA GLY A 81 -27.04 -13.10 -6.06
C GLY A 81 -26.22 -13.79 -4.99
N ARG A 82 -26.75 -14.92 -4.51
CA ARG A 82 -26.09 -15.83 -3.57
C ARG A 82 -25.72 -17.11 -4.29
N TYR A 83 -24.44 -17.31 -4.55
CA TYR A 83 -23.93 -18.43 -5.33
C TYR A 83 -23.44 -19.53 -4.39
N ARG A 84 -24.24 -20.58 -4.23
CA ARG A 84 -23.85 -21.72 -3.39
C ARG A 84 -22.85 -22.59 -4.15
N ILE A 85 -21.73 -22.92 -3.52
CA ILE A 85 -20.70 -23.81 -4.08
C ILE A 85 -20.47 -25.00 -3.16
N THR A 86 -20.38 -26.21 -3.72
CA THR A 86 -20.11 -27.45 -2.96
C THR A 86 -18.70 -28.00 -3.13
N ASP A 87 -17.93 -27.44 -4.07
CA ASP A 87 -16.51 -27.76 -4.26
C ASP A 87 -15.68 -26.49 -4.51
N THR A 88 -14.37 -26.62 -4.29
CA THR A 88 -13.39 -25.55 -4.44
C THR A 88 -13.34 -25.05 -5.89
N LEU A 89 -13.48 -23.74 -6.07
CA LEU A 89 -13.24 -23.09 -7.35
C LEU A 89 -11.74 -22.94 -7.60
N LEU A 90 -11.32 -23.17 -8.84
CA LEU A 90 -9.93 -23.06 -9.27
C LEU A 90 -9.78 -22.00 -10.35
N THR A 91 -8.86 -21.06 -10.14
CA THR A 91 -8.49 -20.09 -11.18
C THR A 91 -7.56 -20.65 -12.24
N GLY A 92 -6.94 -21.83 -12.02
CA GLY A 92 -6.02 -22.49 -12.95
C GLY A 92 -5.74 -23.93 -12.54
N THR A 93 -4.82 -24.59 -13.24
CA THR A 93 -4.39 -25.96 -12.91
C THR A 93 -3.10 -25.96 -12.09
N LEU A 94 -2.89 -27.00 -11.26
CA LEU A 94 -1.68 -27.16 -10.44
C LEU A 94 -0.39 -27.41 -11.26
N GLN A 95 -0.50 -27.59 -12.57
CA GLN A 95 0.59 -27.96 -13.49
C GLN A 95 1.03 -26.81 -14.43
N GLU A 96 0.44 -25.61 -14.30
CA GLU A 96 0.81 -24.48 -15.14
C GLU A 96 2.21 -23.95 -14.76
N SER A 97 3.16 -24.12 -15.69
CA SER A 97 4.47 -23.46 -15.66
C SER A 97 4.30 -21.94 -15.59
N SER A 98 5.27 -21.22 -15.04
CA SER A 98 5.24 -19.73 -14.98
C SER A 98 5.02 -19.07 -16.35
N ALA A 99 5.36 -19.73 -17.45
CA ALA A 99 5.19 -19.23 -18.81
C ALA A 99 3.76 -19.32 -19.38
N THR A 100 2.86 -20.10 -18.76
CA THR A 100 1.50 -20.35 -19.27
C THR A 100 0.39 -19.81 -18.38
N ARG A 101 0.75 -19.08 -17.30
CA ARG A 101 -0.22 -18.61 -16.31
C ARG A 101 -0.96 -17.37 -16.83
N PRO A 102 -2.29 -17.27 -16.62
CA PRO A 102 -3.01 -16.06 -16.95
C PRO A 102 -2.58 -14.91 -16.02
N SER A 103 -2.24 -13.77 -16.62
CA SER A 103 -2.02 -12.49 -15.96
C SER A 103 -3.24 -11.59 -16.18
N GLY A 104 -3.55 -10.69 -15.25
CA GLY A 104 -4.66 -9.75 -15.42
C GLY A 104 -6.07 -10.34 -15.21
N PHE A 105 -6.18 -11.57 -14.72
CA PHE A 105 -7.46 -12.24 -14.49
C PHE A 105 -8.27 -11.51 -13.40
N SER A 106 -9.57 -11.34 -13.59
CA SER A 106 -10.41 -10.57 -12.68
C SER A 106 -11.73 -11.27 -12.34
N ILE A 107 -12.18 -11.13 -11.10
CA ILE A 107 -13.50 -11.52 -10.62
C ILE A 107 -14.19 -10.26 -10.07
N ILE A 108 -15.29 -9.85 -10.70
CA ILE A 108 -16.00 -8.61 -10.37
C ILE A 108 -17.43 -8.92 -9.94
N GLY A 109 -17.78 -8.47 -8.73
CA GLY A 109 -19.12 -8.58 -8.15
C GLY A 109 -19.66 -7.23 -7.65
N HIS A 110 -20.82 -7.29 -7.01
CA HIS A 110 -21.62 -6.14 -6.55
C HIS A 110 -21.45 -5.84 -5.05
N GLY A 111 -20.30 -6.18 -4.49
CA GLY A 111 -19.98 -5.95 -3.08
C GLY A 111 -20.80 -6.84 -2.15
N ARG A 112 -21.51 -6.24 -1.18
CA ARG A 112 -22.41 -6.98 -0.28
C ARG A 112 -23.54 -7.73 -1.01
N ASP A 113 -23.86 -7.34 -2.24
CA ASP A 113 -24.97 -7.91 -3.02
C ASP A 113 -24.55 -9.13 -3.86
N THR A 114 -23.25 -9.44 -3.94
CA THR A 114 -22.72 -10.67 -4.56
C THR A 114 -22.06 -11.53 -3.48
N VAL A 115 -22.68 -12.66 -3.17
CA VAL A 115 -22.23 -13.57 -2.11
C VAL A 115 -21.92 -14.94 -2.68
N ILE A 116 -20.72 -15.46 -2.47
CA ILE A 116 -20.40 -16.87 -2.68
C ILE A 116 -20.52 -17.58 -1.32
N VAL A 117 -21.30 -18.66 -1.25
CA VAL A 117 -21.60 -19.39 -0.01
C VAL A 117 -21.01 -20.79 -0.08
N TRP A 118 -20.19 -21.14 0.90
CA TRP A 118 -19.61 -22.48 1.01
C TRP A 118 -20.60 -23.49 1.58
N ASP A 119 -20.86 -24.57 0.84
CA ASP A 119 -21.55 -25.77 1.35
C ASP A 119 -20.80 -27.07 0.97
N GLY A 120 -19.50 -26.94 0.73
CA GLY A 120 -18.63 -28.07 0.47
C GLY A 120 -18.11 -28.75 1.74
N PRO A 121 -17.18 -29.71 1.60
CA PRO A 121 -16.53 -30.38 2.72
C PRO A 121 -15.88 -29.40 3.71
N GLU A 122 -15.73 -29.83 4.97
CA GLU A 122 -14.94 -29.07 5.93
C GLU A 122 -13.46 -28.98 5.53
N ASP A 123 -12.81 -27.90 5.98
CA ASP A 123 -11.37 -27.68 5.87
C ASP A 123 -10.83 -27.64 4.42
N ARG A 124 -11.69 -27.29 3.46
CA ARG A 124 -11.33 -26.94 2.08
C ARG A 124 -11.47 -25.44 1.82
N PRO A 125 -10.64 -24.85 0.96
CA PRO A 125 -10.81 -23.45 0.58
C PRO A 125 -11.95 -23.26 -0.42
N MET A 126 -12.59 -22.08 -0.41
CA MET A 126 -13.66 -21.75 -1.35
C MET A 126 -13.11 -21.50 -2.76
N LEU A 127 -12.05 -20.69 -2.86
CA LEU A 127 -11.34 -20.37 -4.10
C LEU A 127 -9.84 -20.64 -3.92
N ARG A 128 -9.24 -21.39 -4.86
CA ARG A 128 -7.79 -21.49 -4.98
C ARG A 128 -7.26 -20.64 -6.13
N MET A 129 -6.42 -19.68 -5.77
CA MET A 129 -5.66 -18.86 -6.70
C MET A 129 -4.31 -19.52 -6.94
N LEU A 130 -4.07 -19.96 -8.18
CA LEU A 130 -2.89 -20.74 -8.53
C LEU A 130 -2.03 -19.94 -9.51
N GLY A 131 -0.98 -19.32 -9.00
CA GLY A 131 0.04 -18.68 -9.82
C GLY A 131 -0.42 -17.42 -10.56
N LEU A 132 -1.49 -16.79 -10.08
CA LEU A 132 -2.03 -15.57 -10.68
C LEU A 132 -1.17 -14.35 -10.34
N THR A 133 -0.97 -13.51 -11.35
CA THR A 133 -0.37 -12.18 -11.20
C THR A 133 -1.31 -11.12 -11.77
N TRP A 134 -1.20 -9.89 -11.26
CA TRP A 134 -1.96 -8.73 -11.77
C TRP A 134 -3.48 -8.89 -11.73
N SER A 135 -3.97 -9.79 -10.88
CA SER A 135 -5.37 -10.17 -10.85
C SER A 135 -6.17 -9.25 -9.94
N ARG A 136 -7.48 -9.17 -10.16
CA ARG A 136 -8.37 -8.34 -9.34
C ARG A 136 -9.57 -9.14 -8.85
N ILE A 137 -9.84 -9.11 -7.56
CA ILE A 137 -11.11 -9.60 -7.00
C ILE A 137 -11.79 -8.42 -6.33
N VAL A 138 -12.87 -7.94 -6.93
CA VAL A 138 -13.55 -6.72 -6.52
C VAL A 138 -15.01 -6.99 -6.21
N GLY A 139 -15.48 -6.59 -5.04
CA GLY A 139 -16.91 -6.58 -4.73
C GLY A 139 -17.50 -7.97 -4.55
N VAL A 140 -16.83 -8.87 -3.82
CA VAL A 140 -17.34 -10.21 -3.56
C VAL A 140 -17.35 -10.50 -2.06
N THR A 141 -18.49 -10.98 -1.56
CA THR A 141 -18.60 -11.54 -0.21
C THR A 141 -18.38 -13.05 -0.28
N PHE A 142 -17.42 -13.56 0.47
CA PHE A 142 -17.15 -14.98 0.67
C PHE A 142 -17.65 -15.40 2.05
N GLU A 143 -18.67 -16.25 2.08
CA GLU A 143 -19.27 -16.80 3.30
C GLU A 143 -18.82 -18.25 3.49
N GLY A 144 -17.87 -18.46 4.39
CA GLY A 144 -17.25 -19.75 4.65
C GLY A 144 -18.08 -20.70 5.51
N GLY A 145 -19.16 -20.22 6.14
CA GLY A 145 -20.10 -21.03 6.91
C GLY A 145 -19.48 -21.75 8.12
N SER A 146 -18.34 -21.27 8.63
CA SER A 146 -17.49 -21.96 9.64
C SER A 146 -17.05 -23.37 9.23
N ARG A 147 -17.10 -23.69 7.93
CA ARG A 147 -16.72 -24.99 7.35
C ARG A 147 -15.53 -24.85 6.41
N ALA A 148 -15.49 -23.80 5.60
CA ALA A 148 -14.35 -23.54 4.72
C ALA A 148 -13.08 -23.30 5.54
N SER A 149 -11.96 -23.87 5.11
CA SER A 149 -10.67 -23.52 5.72
C SER A 149 -10.33 -22.07 5.42
N ALA A 150 -10.42 -21.67 4.14
CA ALA A 150 -10.15 -20.31 3.74
C ALA A 150 -11.12 -19.86 2.64
N ALA A 151 -11.42 -18.56 2.58
CA ALA A 151 -12.16 -18.04 1.43
C ALA A 151 -11.27 -18.04 0.18
N ILE A 152 -10.04 -17.57 0.32
CA ILE A 152 -9.04 -17.60 -0.75
C ILE A 152 -7.77 -18.26 -0.26
N ASP A 153 -7.33 -19.29 -0.97
CA ASP A 153 -6.03 -19.96 -0.77
C ASP A 153 -5.15 -19.74 -2.00
N MET A 154 -4.00 -19.09 -1.77
CA MET A 154 -2.96 -18.82 -2.76
C MET A 154 -1.73 -19.72 -2.57
N GLY A 155 -1.75 -20.66 -1.62
CA GLY A 155 -0.64 -21.57 -1.38
C GLY A 155 -0.51 -22.62 -2.48
N GLY A 156 0.70 -22.79 -3.03
CA GLY A 156 0.99 -23.76 -4.09
C GLY A 156 2.22 -23.38 -4.93
N PRO A 157 2.72 -24.27 -5.80
CA PRO A 157 3.97 -24.03 -6.51
C PRO A 157 3.96 -22.75 -7.37
N GLY A 158 4.98 -21.92 -7.20
CA GLY A 158 5.34 -20.79 -8.08
C GLY A 158 5.05 -19.40 -7.51
N PHE A 159 5.17 -18.39 -8.38
CA PHE A 159 5.08 -16.98 -8.01
C PHE A 159 3.66 -16.42 -8.21
N GLN A 160 3.22 -15.57 -7.28
CA GLN A 160 2.00 -14.76 -7.33
C GLN A 160 2.33 -13.35 -6.87
N GLY A 161 1.88 -12.33 -7.62
CA GLY A 161 2.36 -10.96 -7.45
C GLY A 161 1.38 -9.93 -7.98
N HIS A 162 1.36 -8.74 -7.39
CA HIS A 162 0.55 -7.60 -7.82
C HIS A 162 -0.97 -7.86 -7.92
N ASN A 163 -1.55 -8.76 -7.11
CA ASN A 163 -3.00 -8.95 -7.11
C ASN A 163 -3.70 -7.95 -6.18
N LEU A 164 -4.91 -7.56 -6.54
CA LEU A 164 -5.75 -6.62 -5.82
C LEU A 164 -7.03 -7.31 -5.32
N PHE A 165 -7.29 -7.23 -4.03
CA PHE A 165 -8.56 -7.56 -3.39
C PHE A 165 -9.20 -6.27 -2.92
N ARG A 166 -10.41 -5.95 -3.40
CA ARG A 166 -11.04 -4.66 -3.06
C ARG A 166 -12.53 -4.75 -2.83
N HIS A 167 -13.03 -4.09 -1.79
CA HIS A 167 -14.46 -4.10 -1.43
C HIS A 167 -15.00 -5.53 -1.25
N CYS A 168 -14.18 -6.43 -0.71
CA CYS A 168 -14.53 -7.82 -0.48
C CYS A 168 -14.80 -8.08 1.01
N ALA A 169 -15.67 -9.04 1.29
CA ALA A 169 -15.93 -9.50 2.65
C ALA A 169 -15.56 -10.98 2.77
N PHE A 170 -14.88 -11.34 3.85
CA PHE A 170 -14.41 -12.69 4.14
C PHE A 170 -14.93 -13.10 5.51
N LEU A 171 -15.93 -13.99 5.50
CA LEU A 171 -16.77 -14.26 6.67
C LEU A 171 -16.62 -15.73 7.07
N ASN A 172 -16.53 -15.98 8.38
CA ASN A 172 -16.68 -17.30 8.98
C ASN A 172 -15.76 -18.39 8.39
N CYS A 173 -14.49 -18.06 8.15
CA CYS A 173 -13.49 -19.03 7.67
C CYS A 173 -12.69 -19.64 8.85
N ARG A 174 -12.57 -20.96 8.92
CA ARG A 174 -11.93 -21.66 10.06
C ARG A 174 -10.45 -21.29 10.21
N PHE A 175 -9.72 -21.18 9.09
CA PHE A 175 -8.30 -20.89 9.08
C PHE A 175 -8.00 -19.43 8.70
N ALA A 176 -8.41 -18.97 7.51
CA ALA A 176 -8.10 -17.61 7.06
C ALA A 176 -9.15 -17.01 6.11
N GLY A 177 -9.30 -15.68 6.05
CA GLY A 177 -9.99 -15.05 4.92
C GLY A 177 -9.16 -15.20 3.64
N ILE A 178 -7.93 -14.67 3.68
CA ILE A 178 -6.93 -14.84 2.63
C ILE A 178 -5.73 -15.61 3.22
N ASP A 179 -5.36 -16.72 2.60
CA ASP A 179 -4.20 -17.54 2.95
C ASP A 179 -3.19 -17.54 1.79
N THR A 180 -1.97 -17.06 2.03
CA THR A 180 -0.87 -17.12 1.04
C THR A 180 -0.09 -18.43 1.08
N GLY A 181 -0.31 -19.25 2.11
CA GLY A 181 0.38 -20.52 2.29
C GLY A 181 0.57 -20.89 3.75
N ARG A 182 0.80 -22.18 4.00
CA ARG A 182 0.90 -22.75 5.35
C ARG A 182 2.32 -23.22 5.67
N ARG A 183 3.30 -22.33 5.55
CA ARG A 183 4.73 -22.57 5.87
C ARG A 183 5.34 -23.74 5.10
N LYS A 184 4.96 -23.93 3.84
CA LYS A 184 5.46 -25.03 3.01
C LYS A 184 6.78 -24.69 2.29
N MET A 185 7.20 -23.42 2.33
CA MET A 185 8.40 -22.84 1.70
C MET A 185 8.51 -23.13 0.20
N ASN A 186 7.38 -23.17 -0.51
CA ASN A 186 7.33 -23.54 -1.93
C ASN A 186 6.55 -22.55 -2.81
N THR A 187 6.07 -21.45 -2.23
CA THR A 187 5.29 -20.38 -2.88
C THR A 187 5.91 -19.04 -2.52
N ALA A 188 5.89 -18.08 -3.45
CA ALA A 188 6.13 -16.66 -3.15
C ALA A 188 4.89 -15.86 -3.56
N CYS A 189 4.18 -15.25 -2.59
CA CYS A 189 3.03 -14.38 -2.82
C CYS A 189 3.37 -12.93 -2.44
N THR A 190 3.99 -12.18 -3.35
CA THR A 190 4.44 -10.79 -3.11
C THR A 190 3.43 -9.74 -3.57
N GLU A 191 3.64 -8.48 -3.21
CA GLU A 191 2.94 -7.29 -3.69
C GLU A 191 1.40 -7.39 -3.72
N GLN A 192 0.80 -8.08 -2.75
CA GLN A 192 -0.66 -8.15 -2.64
C GLN A 192 -1.19 -6.80 -2.15
N ARG A 193 -2.27 -6.31 -2.77
CA ARG A 193 -3.03 -5.14 -2.28
C ARG A 193 -4.40 -5.58 -1.78
N ILE A 194 -4.70 -5.24 -0.53
CA ILE A 194 -5.94 -5.59 0.15
C ILE A 194 -6.58 -4.29 0.62
N ASP A 195 -7.56 -3.83 -0.15
CA ASP A 195 -8.12 -2.49 -0.03
C ASP A 195 -9.58 -2.56 0.41
N ASN A 196 -9.97 -1.84 1.45
CA ASN A 196 -11.37 -1.69 1.85
C ASN A 196 -12.12 -3.03 1.99
N CYS A 197 -11.48 -4.01 2.65
CA CYS A 197 -12.04 -5.34 2.85
C CYS A 197 -12.48 -5.56 4.30
N LEU A 198 -13.54 -6.35 4.47
CA LEU A 198 -14.04 -6.78 5.78
C LEU A 198 -13.64 -8.23 6.04
N PHE A 199 -13.03 -8.50 7.18
CA PHE A 199 -12.75 -9.84 7.66
C PHE A 199 -13.49 -10.04 8.98
N GLU A 200 -14.45 -10.97 9.03
CA GLU A 200 -15.20 -11.23 10.26
C GLU A 200 -15.19 -12.71 10.62
N ASN A 201 -14.95 -12.97 11.90
CA ASN A 201 -15.01 -14.30 12.50
C ASN A 201 -14.11 -15.35 11.80
N CYS A 202 -12.97 -14.92 11.27
CA CYS A 202 -12.01 -15.82 10.66
C CYS A 202 -10.94 -16.29 11.66
N GLY A 203 -10.36 -17.48 11.48
CA GLY A 203 -9.18 -17.91 12.26
C GLY A 203 -8.04 -16.90 12.16
N ARG A 204 -7.82 -16.39 10.95
CA ARG A 204 -6.95 -15.27 10.57
C ARG A 204 -7.70 -14.41 9.57
N GLY A 205 -7.62 -13.09 9.61
CA GLY A 205 -8.13 -12.28 8.50
C GLY A 205 -7.25 -12.52 7.27
N VAL A 206 -6.00 -12.07 7.36
CA VAL A 206 -4.94 -12.29 6.36
C VAL A 206 -3.82 -13.13 6.96
N SER A 207 -3.41 -14.17 6.25
CA SER A 207 -2.29 -15.05 6.61
C SER A 207 -1.18 -14.92 5.56
N LEU A 208 -0.05 -14.31 5.94
CA LEU A 208 1.20 -14.23 5.18
C LEU A 208 2.15 -15.32 5.70
N GLY A 209 2.00 -16.52 5.17
CA GLY A 209 2.46 -17.73 5.81
C GLY A 209 3.53 -18.51 5.10
N ASP A 210 3.96 -18.09 3.92
CA ASP A 210 5.05 -18.71 3.17
C ASP A 210 6.31 -17.82 3.07
N PHE A 211 7.34 -18.32 2.39
CA PHE A 211 8.59 -17.57 2.17
C PHE A 211 8.40 -16.50 1.09
N ASN A 212 8.97 -15.31 1.30
CA ASN A 212 8.93 -14.24 0.30
C ASN A 212 7.50 -13.74 0.04
N ASP A 213 6.65 -13.70 1.07
CA ASP A 213 5.35 -13.00 1.02
C ASP A 213 5.56 -11.49 1.26
N TYR A 214 6.37 -10.86 0.42
CA TYR A 214 6.84 -9.50 0.63
C TYR A 214 5.91 -8.44 0.08
N ASP A 215 6.01 -7.26 0.70
CA ASP A 215 5.41 -6.02 0.23
C ASP A 215 3.88 -6.03 0.07
N CYS A 216 3.21 -6.71 1.00
CA CYS A 216 1.76 -6.74 1.06
C CYS A 216 1.19 -5.45 1.68
N VAL A 217 0.37 -4.73 0.93
CA VAL A 217 -0.32 -3.52 1.40
C VAL A 217 -1.73 -3.87 1.86
N ILE A 218 -2.09 -3.42 3.06
CA ILE A 218 -3.42 -3.61 3.66
C ILE A 218 -3.95 -2.22 4.06
N GLU A 219 -5.00 -1.76 3.41
CA GLU A 219 -5.44 -0.36 3.52
C GLU A 219 -6.98 -0.27 3.62
N GLY A 220 -7.50 0.59 4.50
CA GLY A 220 -8.94 0.83 4.61
C GLY A 220 -9.74 -0.38 5.13
N CYS A 221 -9.09 -1.39 5.70
CA CYS A 221 -9.70 -2.67 6.03
C CYS A 221 -10.31 -2.69 7.44
N GLU A 222 -11.17 -3.67 7.68
CA GLU A 222 -11.77 -3.91 8.99
C GLU A 222 -11.71 -5.39 9.37
N PHE A 223 -11.16 -5.68 10.55
CA PHE A 223 -10.97 -7.03 11.08
C PHE A 223 -11.75 -7.19 12.39
N ARG A 224 -12.73 -8.09 12.41
CA ARG A 224 -13.65 -8.23 13.55
C ARG A 224 -13.69 -9.66 14.03
N LYS A 225 -13.49 -9.84 15.33
CA LYS A 225 -13.60 -11.15 16.00
C LYS A 225 -12.71 -12.21 15.33
N CYS A 226 -11.62 -11.82 14.68
CA CYS A 226 -10.69 -12.77 14.09
C CYS A 226 -9.86 -13.45 15.19
N GLY A 227 -9.24 -14.60 14.91
CA GLY A 227 -8.18 -15.10 15.80
C GLY A 227 -6.99 -14.14 15.78
N TYR A 228 -6.40 -14.01 14.60
CA TYR A 228 -5.51 -12.89 14.26
C TYR A 228 -6.15 -12.02 13.18
N GLY A 229 -6.05 -10.70 13.25
CA GLY A 229 -6.40 -9.86 12.11
C GLY A 229 -5.43 -10.12 10.95
N ILE A 230 -4.15 -9.81 11.18
CA ILE A 230 -3.04 -10.07 10.28
C ILE A 230 -2.06 -11.01 10.97
N TRP A 231 -1.69 -12.09 10.30
CA TRP A 231 -0.73 -13.05 10.79
C TRP A 231 0.40 -13.20 9.79
N THR A 232 1.65 -12.97 10.22
CA THR A 232 2.80 -13.01 9.32
C THR A 232 3.93 -13.86 9.87
N PHE A 233 4.59 -14.63 8.99
CA PHE A 233 5.73 -15.48 9.33
C PHE A 233 7.02 -15.08 8.61
N LYS A 234 7.09 -15.16 7.27
CA LYS A 234 8.29 -14.86 6.45
C LYS A 234 7.98 -13.89 5.29
N GLY A 235 7.17 -12.88 5.57
CA GLY A 235 6.70 -11.86 4.63
C GLY A 235 6.47 -10.50 5.31
N ASN A 236 6.57 -9.36 4.63
CA ASN A 236 6.34 -8.04 5.24
C ASN A 236 5.05 -7.40 4.74
N PHE A 237 4.56 -6.45 5.53
CA PHE A 237 3.33 -5.75 5.21
C PHE A 237 3.37 -4.27 5.61
N TYR A 238 2.49 -3.51 4.98
CA TYR A 238 2.23 -2.10 5.25
C TYR A 238 0.75 -1.93 5.52
N CYS A 239 0.39 -1.79 6.79
CA CYS A 239 -1.00 -1.69 7.24
C CYS A 239 -1.33 -0.23 7.53
N ARG A 240 -2.30 0.32 6.81
CA ARG A 240 -2.72 1.72 6.92
C ARG A 240 -4.23 1.83 7.07
N ASP A 241 -4.70 2.82 7.82
CA ASP A 241 -6.12 3.21 7.87
C ASP A 241 -7.03 2.00 8.10
N THR A 242 -6.73 1.21 9.13
CA THR A 242 -7.34 -0.12 9.32
C THR A 242 -7.87 -0.26 10.74
N HIS A 243 -9.10 -0.73 10.86
CA HIS A 243 -9.75 -0.97 12.14
C HIS A 243 -9.70 -2.44 12.55
N PHE A 244 -9.42 -2.68 13.81
CA PHE A 244 -9.50 -4.00 14.43
C PHE A 244 -10.46 -3.98 15.62
N GLU A 245 -11.23 -5.05 15.75
CA GLU A 245 -12.16 -5.18 16.87
C GLU A 245 -12.19 -6.62 17.38
N ASN A 246 -12.03 -6.76 18.70
CA ASN A 246 -12.28 -8.01 19.42
C ASN A 246 -11.49 -9.21 18.87
N SER A 247 -10.27 -9.01 18.36
CA SER A 247 -9.40 -10.11 17.95
C SER A 247 -9.12 -11.04 19.14
N ARG A 248 -9.40 -12.34 18.97
CA ARG A 248 -9.33 -13.36 20.03
C ARG A 248 -7.90 -13.66 20.48
N ILE A 249 -6.90 -13.41 19.63
CA ILE A 249 -5.49 -13.63 19.94
C ILE A 249 -4.67 -12.34 19.85
N SER A 250 -4.63 -11.69 18.69
CA SER A 250 -3.99 -10.39 18.48
C SER A 250 -4.47 -9.76 17.18
N ASP A 251 -4.51 -8.44 17.09
CA ASP A 251 -4.80 -7.79 15.80
C ASP A 251 -3.71 -8.12 14.79
N VAL A 252 -2.45 -8.03 15.21
CA VAL A 252 -1.30 -8.30 14.36
C VAL A 252 -0.30 -9.24 15.04
N LEU A 253 0.11 -10.30 14.34
CA LEU A 253 1.33 -11.04 14.62
C LEU A 253 2.39 -10.74 13.55
N TYR A 254 3.57 -10.33 14.01
CA TYR A 254 4.70 -9.97 13.18
C TYR A 254 5.95 -10.81 13.53
N GLU A 255 6.28 -11.80 12.69
CA GLU A 255 7.48 -12.65 12.86
C GLU A 255 8.53 -12.53 11.74
N SER A 256 8.34 -11.58 10.81
CA SER A 256 9.04 -11.53 9.53
C SER A 256 10.45 -10.91 9.56
N GLU A 257 11.19 -11.14 8.47
CA GLU A 257 12.58 -10.77 8.23
C GLU A 257 12.78 -9.30 7.80
N HIS A 258 11.74 -8.63 7.27
CA HIS A 258 11.77 -7.24 6.82
C HIS A 258 10.78 -6.36 7.57
N THR A 259 11.11 -5.07 7.72
CA THR A 259 10.30 -4.09 8.49
C THR A 259 8.85 -4.09 8.00
N SER A 260 7.91 -4.02 8.94
CA SER A 260 6.48 -3.85 8.66
C SER A 260 5.96 -2.64 9.44
N THR A 261 4.96 -1.97 8.87
CA THR A 261 4.44 -0.69 9.40
C THR A 261 2.96 -0.77 9.72
N LEU A 262 2.58 -0.08 10.79
CA LEU A 262 1.20 0.13 11.23
C LEU A 262 1.01 1.64 11.33
N ARG A 263 0.17 2.22 10.47
CA ARG A 263 -0.10 3.67 10.46
C ARG A 263 -1.59 3.91 10.50
N ARG A 264 -2.07 4.77 11.39
CA ARG A 264 -3.50 5.10 11.51
C ARG A 264 -4.37 3.86 11.70
N CYS A 265 -3.88 2.91 12.49
CA CYS A 265 -4.63 1.71 12.85
C CYS A 265 -5.37 1.93 14.17
N THR A 266 -6.63 1.53 14.20
CA THR A 266 -7.49 1.66 15.38
C THR A 266 -7.85 0.28 15.92
N SER A 267 -7.97 0.12 17.23
CA SER A 267 -8.26 -1.17 17.86
C SER A 267 -9.11 -1.03 19.11
N THR A 268 -10.19 -1.80 19.20
CA THR A 268 -11.02 -1.89 20.41
C THR A 268 -11.24 -3.33 20.88
N GLY A 269 -11.06 -3.57 22.18
CA GLY A 269 -11.46 -4.82 22.84
C GLY A 269 -10.65 -6.08 22.47
N SER A 270 -9.71 -5.97 21.52
CA SER A 270 -8.84 -7.06 21.12
C SER A 270 -7.99 -7.59 22.27
N LYS A 271 -7.64 -8.87 22.25
CA LYS A 271 -6.76 -9.44 23.28
C LYS A 271 -5.41 -8.72 23.33
N GLN A 272 -4.89 -8.36 22.17
CA GLN A 272 -3.64 -7.67 22.02
C GLN A 272 -3.64 -6.93 20.67
N PHE A 273 -3.01 -5.76 20.59
CA PHE A 273 -2.85 -5.04 19.32
C PHE A 273 -1.72 -5.67 18.50
N LEU A 274 -0.52 -5.77 19.07
CA LEU A 274 0.66 -6.24 18.34
C LEU A 274 1.46 -7.28 19.13
N ILE A 275 1.76 -8.40 18.47
CA ILE A 275 2.81 -9.33 18.88
C ILE A 275 3.95 -9.21 17.85
N ALA A 276 5.04 -8.53 18.21
CA ALA A 276 6.23 -8.38 17.38
C ALA A 276 7.34 -9.34 17.87
N ARG A 277 7.56 -10.42 17.12
CA ARG A 277 8.58 -11.45 17.38
C ARG A 277 9.69 -11.49 16.32
N THR A 278 9.82 -10.44 15.50
CA THR A 278 10.88 -10.36 14.47
C THR A 278 12.30 -10.44 15.08
N PRO A 279 13.23 -11.21 14.48
CA PRO A 279 14.65 -11.22 14.85
C PRO A 279 15.52 -10.25 14.04
N HIS A 280 14.97 -9.54 13.03
CA HIS A 280 15.80 -8.92 11.99
C HIS A 280 15.58 -7.43 11.72
N CYS A 281 14.45 -6.83 12.08
CA CYS A 281 14.13 -5.47 11.64
C CYS A 281 13.28 -4.66 12.62
N ALA A 282 13.28 -3.35 12.44
CA ALA A 282 12.52 -2.43 13.27
C ALA A 282 11.00 -2.55 13.00
N THR A 283 10.19 -2.11 13.96
CA THR A 283 8.74 -1.96 13.80
C THR A 283 8.36 -0.48 13.84
N VAL A 284 7.46 -0.02 12.97
CA VAL A 284 6.98 1.36 12.95
C VAL A 284 5.49 1.42 13.28
N LEU A 285 5.14 2.19 14.29
CA LEU A 285 3.78 2.54 14.69
C LEU A 285 3.63 4.06 14.56
N GLN A 286 2.68 4.50 13.76
CA GLN A 286 2.31 5.91 13.63
C GLN A 286 0.82 6.07 13.88
N ASP A 287 0.45 7.01 14.75
CA ASP A 287 -0.94 7.47 14.89
C ASP A 287 -1.94 6.32 15.09
N CYS A 288 -1.54 5.31 15.87
CA CYS A 288 -2.40 4.16 16.19
C CYS A 288 -3.19 4.42 17.47
N HIS A 289 -4.48 4.09 17.47
CA HIS A 289 -5.38 4.34 18.60
C HIS A 289 -5.96 3.03 19.12
N VAL A 290 -5.54 2.64 20.33
CA VAL A 290 -5.82 1.30 20.88
C VAL A 290 -6.51 1.43 22.23
N SER A 291 -7.67 0.81 22.39
CA SER A 291 -8.43 0.83 23.65
C SER A 291 -8.87 -0.55 24.12
N GLY A 292 -8.96 -0.69 25.44
CA GLY A 292 -9.71 -1.79 26.06
C GLY A 292 -9.11 -3.18 25.86
N TRP A 293 -7.81 -3.31 25.58
CA TRP A 293 -7.21 -4.63 25.36
C TRP A 293 -7.38 -5.56 26.56
N THR A 294 -7.60 -6.85 26.29
CA THR A 294 -7.99 -7.83 27.32
C THR A 294 -6.85 -8.73 27.78
N GLY A 295 -5.75 -8.78 27.05
CA GLY A 295 -4.54 -9.53 27.39
C GLY A 295 -3.61 -8.79 28.35
N GLU A 296 -2.45 -9.41 28.61
CA GLU A 296 -1.46 -8.89 29.57
C GLU A 296 -0.84 -7.56 29.14
N ALA A 297 -0.76 -7.30 27.84
CA ALA A 297 -0.30 -6.03 27.29
C ALA A 297 -0.93 -5.72 25.92
N ALA A 298 -0.96 -4.45 25.51
CA ALA A 298 -1.38 -4.06 24.15
C ALA A 298 -0.35 -4.51 23.11
N ILE A 299 0.94 -4.45 23.46
CA ILE A 299 2.07 -4.79 22.61
C ILE A 299 2.98 -5.77 23.36
N SER A 300 3.43 -6.80 22.66
CA SER A 300 4.53 -7.66 23.09
C SER A 300 5.62 -7.57 22.06
N GLN A 301 6.84 -7.26 22.49
CA GLN A 301 7.96 -7.04 21.57
C GLN A 301 9.21 -7.80 22.02
N ASN A 302 9.96 -8.33 21.04
CA ASN A 302 11.32 -8.82 21.22
C ASN A 302 12.36 -7.67 21.06
N ILE A 303 13.64 -7.99 20.85
CA ILE A 303 14.82 -7.14 21.13
C ILE A 303 15.14 -5.97 20.16
N LEU A 304 14.30 -5.67 19.17
CA LEU A 304 14.66 -4.72 18.09
C LEU A 304 14.07 -3.32 18.24
N PRO A 305 14.62 -2.30 17.55
CA PRO A 305 14.11 -0.94 17.64
C PRO A 305 12.63 -0.82 17.24
N MET A 306 11.88 -0.01 17.98
CA MET A 306 10.54 0.42 17.60
C MET A 306 10.52 1.94 17.45
N LEU A 307 9.97 2.42 16.33
CA LEU A 307 9.57 3.81 16.17
C LEU A 307 8.07 3.90 16.45
N MET A 308 7.67 4.61 17.50
CA MET A 308 6.28 4.77 17.92
C MET A 308 5.98 6.24 18.14
N PHE A 309 5.07 6.82 17.37
CA PHE A 309 4.74 8.24 17.51
C PHE A 309 3.28 8.54 17.21
N ASP A 310 2.74 9.55 17.89
CA ASP A 310 1.33 9.97 17.83
C ASP A 310 0.32 8.87 18.21
N CYS A 311 0.77 7.79 18.87
CA CYS A 311 -0.11 6.69 19.23
C CYS A 311 -0.84 6.97 20.55
N THR A 312 -2.11 6.58 20.62
CA THR A 312 -2.94 6.64 21.83
C THR A 312 -3.23 5.24 22.35
N PHE A 313 -2.97 5.00 23.63
CA PHE A 313 -3.32 3.76 24.31
C PHE A 313 -4.19 4.04 25.54
N THR A 314 -5.42 3.52 25.54
CA THR A 314 -6.36 3.63 26.66
C THR A 314 -6.62 2.25 27.27
N GLY A 315 -6.05 1.98 28.45
CA GLY A 315 -6.18 0.69 29.13
C GLY A 315 -7.55 0.48 29.78
N ARG A 316 -7.76 -0.68 30.40
CA ARG A 316 -8.97 -0.98 31.20
C ARG A 316 -8.85 -0.49 32.66
N GLY A 317 -7.75 0.18 32.98
CA GLY A 317 -7.38 0.66 34.32
C GLY A 317 -5.87 0.67 34.49
N ARG A 318 -5.34 1.53 35.39
CA ARG A 318 -3.91 1.87 35.56
C ARG A 318 -2.88 0.73 35.65
N ASN A 319 -3.32 -0.53 35.83
CA ASN A 319 -2.45 -1.71 35.82
C ASN A 319 -2.30 -2.37 34.44
N SER A 320 -3.09 -1.96 33.45
CA SER A 320 -2.91 -2.35 32.06
C SER A 320 -1.51 -1.95 31.57
N THR A 321 -0.82 -2.88 30.91
CA THR A 321 0.52 -2.63 30.35
C THR A 321 0.39 -2.31 28.87
N VAL A 322 1.00 -1.23 28.39
CA VAL A 322 1.01 -0.90 26.96
C VAL A 322 2.00 -1.80 26.23
N ILE A 323 3.28 -1.73 26.59
CA ILE A 323 4.34 -2.54 25.96
C ILE A 323 4.92 -3.49 27.00
N ARG A 324 4.97 -4.78 26.64
CA ARG A 324 5.72 -5.81 27.34
C ARG A 324 6.90 -6.29 26.49
N PHE A 325 8.10 -6.13 27.00
CA PHE A 325 9.33 -6.65 26.41
C PHE A 325 9.51 -8.12 26.81
N ARG A 326 9.61 -9.02 25.83
CA ARG A 326 9.74 -10.46 26.06
C ARG A 326 11.20 -10.88 25.99
N ARG A 327 11.65 -11.64 27.01
CA ARG A 327 12.94 -12.32 27.03
C ARG A 327 12.88 -13.50 26.06
N THR A 328 13.79 -13.56 25.10
CA THR A 328 14.01 -14.76 24.29
C THR A 328 15.11 -15.60 24.94
N ASP A 329 14.79 -16.83 25.27
CA ASP A 329 15.65 -17.88 25.84
C ASP A 329 16.49 -18.63 24.80
N THR A 330 16.28 -18.34 23.52
CA THR A 330 17.04 -18.97 22.42
C THR A 330 18.40 -18.32 22.23
N GLU A 331 19.47 -19.11 22.41
CA GLU A 331 20.89 -18.72 22.18
C GLU A 331 21.14 -18.12 20.77
N ASN A 332 20.29 -18.44 19.79
CA ASN A 332 20.36 -17.88 18.43
C ASN A 332 19.96 -16.40 18.36
N LEU A 333 19.01 -15.92 19.18
CA LEU A 333 18.65 -14.51 19.30
C LEU A 333 19.65 -13.72 20.15
N VAL A 334 20.34 -14.38 21.08
CA VAL A 334 21.48 -13.81 21.82
C VAL A 334 22.62 -13.40 20.87
N SER A 335 22.76 -14.07 19.72
CA SER A 335 23.72 -13.68 18.68
C SER A 335 23.34 -12.39 17.91
N CYS A 336 22.08 -11.97 17.97
CA CYS A 336 21.61 -10.69 17.38
C CYS A 336 22.10 -9.47 18.17
N ASN A 337 22.54 -9.68 19.42
CA ASN A 337 22.85 -8.62 20.37
C ASN A 337 24.21 -8.78 21.06
N ASN A 338 25.09 -9.68 20.58
CA ASN A 338 26.42 -9.88 21.16
C ASN A 338 27.44 -8.82 20.70
N LEU A 339 27.10 -7.54 20.87
CA LEU A 339 27.96 -6.43 20.51
C LEU A 339 28.14 -5.45 21.67
N ALA A 340 28.69 -5.95 22.78
CA ALA A 340 29.41 -5.26 23.87
C ALA A 340 28.83 -3.96 24.50
N ASN A 341 27.72 -3.39 24.01
CA ASN A 341 26.97 -2.23 24.52
C ASN A 341 25.45 -2.32 24.17
N SER A 342 24.97 -3.45 23.64
CA SER A 342 23.63 -3.65 23.03
C SER A 342 22.64 -4.44 23.90
N GLY A 343 22.72 -4.30 25.23
CA GLY A 343 21.79 -4.98 26.16
C GLY A 343 20.38 -4.38 26.23
N TYR A 344 20.01 -3.44 25.36
CA TYR A 344 18.82 -2.61 25.50
C TYR A 344 17.81 -2.72 24.33
N TYR A 345 16.52 -2.89 24.63
CA TYR A 345 15.39 -2.58 23.74
C TYR A 345 15.39 -1.08 23.43
N LYS A 346 15.41 -0.68 22.15
CA LYS A 346 15.38 0.74 21.76
C LYS A 346 13.97 1.15 21.38
N LEU A 347 13.40 2.12 22.09
CA LEU A 347 12.11 2.72 21.74
C LEU A 347 12.35 4.18 21.36
N ILE A 348 12.05 4.54 20.12
CA ILE A 348 12.01 5.94 19.67
C ILE A 348 10.57 6.38 19.82
N SER A 349 10.33 7.34 20.72
CA SER A 349 9.00 7.79 21.11
C SER A 349 8.82 9.27 20.77
N SER A 350 7.64 9.66 20.33
CA SER A 350 7.27 11.07 20.17
C SER A 350 5.76 11.22 20.29
N ASN A 351 5.30 12.15 21.13
CA ASN A 351 3.90 12.56 21.20
C ASN A 351 2.89 11.39 21.39
N ASN A 352 3.26 10.36 22.15
CA ASN A 352 2.36 9.25 22.46
C ASN A 352 1.51 9.57 23.70
N LEU A 353 0.22 9.23 23.66
CA LEU A 353 -0.71 9.41 24.78
C LEU A 353 -1.03 8.06 25.44
N ILE A 354 -0.81 7.94 26.74
CA ILE A 354 -1.15 6.74 27.51
C ILE A 354 -2.09 7.12 28.65
N THR A 355 -3.30 6.58 28.61
CA THR A 355 -4.35 6.80 29.61
C THR A 355 -4.76 5.47 30.23
N ASP A 356 -4.95 5.44 31.55
CA ASP A 356 -5.34 4.24 32.30
C ASP A 356 -4.49 2.99 31.97
N ALA A 357 -3.21 3.21 31.71
CA ALA A 357 -2.22 2.17 31.45
C ALA A 357 -0.81 2.69 31.78
N ARG A 358 0.19 1.82 31.67
CA ARG A 358 1.60 2.17 31.84
C ARG A 358 2.50 1.42 30.87
N LEU A 359 3.67 1.97 30.58
CA LEU A 359 4.77 1.17 30.01
C LEU A 359 5.28 0.18 31.07
N GLN A 360 5.73 -1.00 30.65
CA GLN A 360 6.41 -1.91 31.56
C GLN A 360 7.64 -1.22 32.16
N LYS A 361 7.83 -1.34 33.48
CA LYS A 361 9.05 -0.85 34.15
C LYS A 361 10.26 -1.55 33.53
N SER A 362 11.19 -0.76 32.99
CA SER A 362 12.47 -1.24 32.46
C SER A 362 13.28 -1.89 33.60
N ASP A 363 13.81 -3.09 33.39
CA ASP A 363 14.78 -3.75 34.26
C ASP A 363 16.22 -3.20 34.04
N GLY A 364 16.32 -1.98 33.50
CA GLY A 364 17.58 -1.40 33.04
C GLY A 364 18.01 -1.91 31.66
N ARG A 365 17.09 -2.48 30.86
CA ARG A 365 17.36 -2.98 29.49
C ARG A 365 16.47 -2.36 28.44
N VAL A 366 15.77 -1.26 28.72
CA VAL A 366 15.03 -0.49 27.70
C VAL A 366 15.60 0.91 27.68
N LYS A 367 16.03 1.37 26.51
CA LYS A 367 16.47 2.75 26.26
C LYS A 367 15.40 3.45 25.41
N VAL A 368 14.76 4.45 26.00
CA VAL A 368 13.77 5.29 25.33
C VAL A 368 14.46 6.56 24.83
N TYR A 369 14.25 6.89 23.56
CA TYR A 369 14.69 8.11 22.91
C TYR A 369 13.44 8.95 22.67
N GLU A 370 13.21 9.96 23.51
CA GLU A 370 12.10 10.88 23.33
C GLU A 370 12.48 11.96 22.31
N ILE A 371 11.68 12.06 21.24
CA ILE A 371 11.79 13.08 20.21
C ILE A 371 10.68 14.10 20.45
N PRO A 372 11.00 15.40 20.56
CA PRO A 372 9.99 16.43 20.75
C PRO A 372 8.89 16.35 19.69
N ALA A 373 7.65 16.51 20.13
CA ALA A 373 6.53 16.76 19.23
C ALA A 373 6.86 18.02 18.43
N GLY A 374 6.98 17.90 17.11
CA GLY A 374 7.13 19.04 16.21
C GLY A 374 5.80 19.78 16.13
N LYS A 375 5.27 19.99 14.93
CA LYS A 375 3.94 20.58 14.70
C LYS A 375 2.78 19.59 14.93
N ALA A 376 2.92 18.68 15.89
CA ALA A 376 2.03 17.53 16.03
C ALA A 376 0.56 17.92 16.29
N GLU A 377 0.29 18.93 17.11
CA GLU A 377 -1.09 19.40 17.35
C GLU A 377 -1.77 19.96 16.08
N GLU A 378 -1.03 20.70 15.24
CA GLU A 378 -1.52 21.23 13.94
C GLU A 378 -1.80 20.11 12.92
N LEU A 379 -1.19 18.95 13.13
CA LEU A 379 -1.21 17.78 12.24
C LEU A 379 -1.93 16.57 12.85
N SER A 380 -2.65 16.76 13.96
CA SER A 380 -3.44 15.70 14.60
C SER A 380 -4.48 15.14 13.64
N SER A 381 -4.61 13.82 13.62
CA SER A 381 -5.58 13.10 12.78
C SER A 381 -7.00 13.15 13.33
N GLY A 382 -7.16 13.38 14.64
CA GLY A 382 -8.46 13.37 15.31
C GLY A 382 -9.12 11.99 15.43
N LEU A 383 -8.38 10.91 15.13
CA LEU A 383 -8.88 9.53 15.19
C LEU A 383 -9.20 9.11 16.64
N THR A 384 -10.13 8.17 16.78
CA THR A 384 -10.40 7.46 18.04
C THR A 384 -10.18 5.95 17.86
N PRO A 385 -10.10 5.18 18.96
CA PRO A 385 -9.96 3.72 18.87
C PRO A 385 -11.09 3.02 18.11
N GLU A 386 -12.27 3.65 17.99
CA GLU A 386 -13.46 3.14 17.30
C GLU A 386 -13.55 3.62 15.84
N THR A 387 -12.69 4.54 15.40
CA THR A 387 -12.75 5.09 14.04
C THR A 387 -12.55 3.97 13.02
N SER A 388 -13.55 3.80 12.14
CA SER A 388 -13.49 2.86 11.02
C SER A 388 -13.33 3.60 9.69
N PHE A 389 -12.41 3.10 8.88
CA PHE A 389 -12.10 3.60 7.54
C PHE A 389 -12.87 2.86 6.45
N LEU A 390 -13.55 1.77 6.80
CA LEU A 390 -14.28 0.94 5.86
C LEU A 390 -15.32 1.80 5.15
N LYS A 391 -15.18 1.96 3.83
CA LYS A 391 -16.17 2.57 2.96
C LYS A 391 -17.34 1.61 2.84
N THR A 392 -18.54 2.09 3.13
CA THR A 392 -19.75 1.27 3.27
C THR A 392 -20.82 1.61 2.24
N GLU A 393 -20.66 2.70 1.50
CA GLU A 393 -21.62 3.14 0.49
C GLU A 393 -20.95 3.44 -0.84
N ALA A 394 -21.71 3.37 -1.92
CA ALA A 394 -21.27 3.75 -3.25
C ALA A 394 -22.00 5.01 -3.73
N VAL A 395 -21.30 5.88 -4.44
CA VAL A 395 -21.85 7.09 -5.06
C VAL A 395 -21.41 7.20 -6.51
N THR A 396 -22.31 7.66 -7.38
CA THR A 396 -21.98 7.89 -8.79
C THR A 396 -21.12 9.14 -8.92
N ALA A 397 -19.83 8.97 -9.20
CA ALA A 397 -18.84 10.04 -9.37
C ALA A 397 -17.54 9.48 -9.94
N ALA A 398 -16.64 10.34 -10.41
CA ALA A 398 -15.25 9.98 -10.72
C ALA A 398 -14.37 9.91 -9.46
N TRP A 399 -14.65 10.78 -8.49
CA TRP A 399 -14.05 10.77 -7.15
C TRP A 399 -15.05 11.35 -6.15
N THR A 400 -14.92 11.00 -4.88
CA THR A 400 -15.87 11.40 -3.84
C THR A 400 -15.16 12.00 -2.63
N ASP A 401 -15.63 13.17 -2.22
CA ASP A 401 -15.20 13.85 -0.99
C ASP A 401 -16.13 13.48 0.19
N LYS A 402 -17.07 12.54 0.00
CA LYS A 402 -17.99 12.11 1.05
C LYS A 402 -17.36 11.01 1.92
N PRO A 403 -17.49 11.10 3.26
CA PRO A 403 -16.91 10.11 4.16
C PRO A 403 -17.45 8.71 3.88
N ARG A 404 -16.56 7.71 3.95
CA ARG A 404 -16.91 6.28 3.85
C ARG A 404 -17.67 5.90 2.57
N THR A 405 -17.42 6.60 1.46
CA THR A 405 -18.02 6.30 0.15
C THR A 405 -17.00 5.85 -0.89
N VAL A 406 -17.44 4.97 -1.80
CA VAL A 406 -16.72 4.54 -3.01
C VAL A 406 -17.32 5.26 -4.21
N ALA A 407 -16.46 5.82 -5.07
CA ALA A 407 -16.90 6.38 -6.35
C ALA A 407 -17.15 5.26 -7.37
N MET A 408 -18.30 5.33 -8.04
CA MET A 408 -18.72 4.37 -9.07
C MET A 408 -19.01 5.09 -10.38
N PRO A 409 -18.65 4.47 -11.52
CA PRO A 409 -18.94 5.04 -12.83
C PRO A 409 -20.44 5.18 -13.05
N GLY A 410 -20.85 6.31 -13.62
CA GLY A 410 -22.19 6.57 -14.09
C GLY A 410 -22.42 5.97 -15.48
N LYS A 411 -22.68 6.83 -16.47
CA LYS A 411 -22.90 6.40 -17.86
C LYS A 411 -21.62 5.85 -18.49
N ILE A 412 -21.73 4.73 -19.20
CA ILE A 412 -20.62 4.07 -19.88
C ILE A 412 -20.61 4.39 -21.36
N PHE A 413 -19.48 4.91 -21.83
CA PHE A 413 -19.15 5.21 -23.22
C PHE A 413 -18.04 4.28 -23.67
N ASP A 414 -18.42 3.16 -24.29
CA ASP A 414 -17.50 2.11 -24.70
C ASP A 414 -16.88 2.45 -26.05
N VAL A 415 -15.54 2.59 -26.09
CA VAL A 415 -14.83 3.04 -27.29
C VAL A 415 -15.03 2.13 -28.51
N ARG A 416 -15.26 0.83 -28.30
CA ARG A 416 -15.50 -0.12 -29.39
C ARG A 416 -16.97 -0.12 -29.77
N ARG A 417 -17.85 -0.37 -28.80
CA ARG A 417 -19.30 -0.54 -29.02
C ARG A 417 -19.94 0.74 -29.56
N ASP A 418 -19.59 1.89 -28.97
CA ASP A 418 -20.31 3.15 -29.21
C ASP A 418 -19.57 4.08 -30.19
N PHE A 419 -18.24 3.94 -30.31
CA PHE A 419 -17.41 4.88 -31.09
C PHE A 419 -16.56 4.22 -32.19
N GLY A 420 -16.60 2.90 -32.33
CA GLY A 420 -16.04 2.17 -33.47
C GLY A 420 -14.53 1.93 -33.44
N ALA A 421 -13.86 2.03 -32.27
CA ALA A 421 -12.46 1.63 -32.13
C ALA A 421 -12.27 0.17 -32.57
N LYS A 422 -11.14 -0.13 -33.21
CA LYS A 422 -10.84 -1.45 -33.78
C LYS A 422 -9.74 -2.17 -33.01
N GLY A 423 -8.79 -1.44 -32.42
CA GLY A 423 -7.57 -2.01 -31.87
C GLY A 423 -6.58 -2.47 -32.94
N GLY A 424 -5.49 -3.11 -32.51
CA GLY A 424 -4.37 -3.49 -33.37
C GLY A 424 -3.59 -2.26 -33.84
N GLU A 425 -3.27 -2.23 -35.14
CA GLU A 425 -2.52 -1.14 -35.80
C GLU A 425 -3.42 0.02 -36.28
N HIS A 426 -4.75 -0.17 -36.24
CA HIS A 426 -5.73 0.82 -36.67
C HIS A 426 -5.63 2.11 -35.85
N ASP A 427 -5.75 3.28 -36.49
CA ASP A 427 -5.75 4.56 -35.75
C ASP A 427 -7.07 4.75 -35.00
N ASP A 428 -7.08 4.43 -33.70
CA ASP A 428 -8.27 4.57 -32.88
C ASP A 428 -8.44 5.99 -32.32
N THR A 429 -7.51 6.91 -32.60
CA THR A 429 -7.49 8.28 -32.05
C THR A 429 -8.85 8.99 -32.11
N GLU A 430 -9.55 8.95 -33.26
CA GLU A 430 -10.83 9.63 -33.41
C GLU A 430 -11.97 8.96 -32.62
N ALA A 431 -11.95 7.64 -32.47
CA ALA A 431 -12.91 6.94 -31.63
C ALA A 431 -12.74 7.36 -30.16
N PHE A 432 -11.50 7.40 -29.68
CA PHE A 432 -11.18 7.88 -28.32
C PHE A 432 -11.59 9.33 -28.12
N LYS A 433 -11.29 10.24 -29.06
CA LYS A 433 -11.69 11.65 -28.94
C LYS A 433 -13.20 11.85 -28.83
N ARG A 434 -13.99 11.10 -29.62
CA ARG A 434 -15.45 11.14 -29.52
C ARG A 434 -15.97 10.59 -28.19
N ALA A 435 -15.39 9.50 -27.70
CA ALA A 435 -15.75 8.93 -26.41
C ALA A 435 -15.44 9.89 -25.26
N ILE A 436 -14.26 10.52 -25.26
CA ILE A 436 -13.85 11.54 -24.30
C ILE A 436 -14.82 12.72 -24.32
N ALA A 437 -15.16 13.23 -25.52
CA ALA A 437 -16.10 14.33 -25.65
C ALA A 437 -17.48 13.98 -25.06
N ALA A 438 -17.97 12.75 -25.30
CA ALA A 438 -19.24 12.27 -24.78
C ALA A 438 -19.24 12.11 -23.25
N ALA A 439 -18.21 11.48 -22.68
CA ALA A 439 -18.07 11.32 -21.23
C ALA A 439 -17.94 12.67 -20.51
N LYS A 440 -17.09 13.56 -21.04
CA LYS A 440 -16.91 14.92 -20.51
C LYS A 440 -18.20 15.74 -20.55
N ALA A 441 -18.93 15.70 -21.67
CA ALA A 441 -20.20 16.43 -21.82
C ALA A 441 -21.28 15.90 -20.86
N HIS A 442 -21.27 14.61 -20.58
CA HIS A 442 -22.20 14.00 -19.63
C HIS A 442 -21.83 14.32 -18.17
N GLY A 443 -20.54 14.29 -17.83
CA GLY A 443 -20.08 14.41 -16.44
C GLY A 443 -20.70 13.34 -15.53
N ASN A 444 -20.91 13.66 -14.25
CA ASN A 444 -21.55 12.79 -13.27
C ASN A 444 -20.94 11.37 -13.21
N GLY A 445 -19.61 11.30 -13.18
CA GLY A 445 -18.88 10.04 -13.16
C GLY A 445 -18.98 9.21 -14.45
N ALA A 446 -19.40 9.79 -15.58
CA ALA A 446 -19.40 9.09 -16.85
C ALA A 446 -18.01 8.54 -17.20
N MET A 447 -17.96 7.37 -17.80
CA MET A 447 -16.73 6.64 -18.07
C MET A 447 -16.51 6.45 -19.57
N VAL A 448 -15.35 6.87 -20.06
CA VAL A 448 -14.76 6.29 -21.27
C VAL A 448 -14.26 4.90 -20.90
N TYR A 449 -14.97 3.88 -21.37
CA TYR A 449 -14.61 2.49 -21.11
C TYR A 449 -13.83 1.92 -22.27
N ILE A 450 -12.69 1.29 -21.95
CA ILE A 450 -11.74 0.73 -22.90
C ILE A 450 -11.71 -0.78 -22.69
N PRO A 451 -12.41 -1.57 -23.53
CA PRO A 451 -12.39 -3.03 -23.41
C PRO A 451 -10.98 -3.59 -23.62
N THR A 452 -10.76 -4.83 -23.19
CA THR A 452 -9.53 -5.59 -23.46
C THR A 452 -9.10 -5.50 -24.93
N GLY A 453 -7.83 -5.16 -25.14
CA GLY A 453 -7.24 -5.02 -26.47
C GLY A 453 -6.03 -4.10 -26.48
N HIS A 454 -5.32 -4.10 -27.60
CA HIS A 454 -4.25 -3.15 -27.91
C HIS A 454 -4.82 -2.06 -28.82
N TYR A 455 -4.66 -0.79 -28.45
CA TYR A 455 -5.21 0.36 -29.18
C TYR A 455 -4.11 1.32 -29.58
N THR A 456 -4.07 1.65 -30.87
CA THR A 456 -3.07 2.55 -31.44
C THR A 456 -3.61 3.98 -31.47
N VAL A 457 -2.86 4.91 -30.88
CA VAL A 457 -3.15 6.34 -30.84
C VAL A 457 -2.03 7.11 -31.54
N ARG A 458 -2.39 7.96 -32.50
CA ARG A 458 -1.43 8.75 -33.31
C ARG A 458 -1.45 10.26 -32.99
N ARG A 459 -2.44 10.75 -32.24
CA ARG A 459 -2.48 12.13 -31.73
C ARG A 459 -2.92 12.14 -30.27
N THR A 460 -2.38 13.08 -29.50
CA THR A 460 -2.60 13.20 -28.05
C THR A 460 -4.09 13.21 -27.72
N LEU A 461 -4.46 12.42 -26.70
CA LEU A 461 -5.77 12.46 -26.08
C LEU A 461 -5.72 13.41 -24.89
N VAL A 462 -6.49 14.49 -24.97
CA VAL A 462 -6.57 15.48 -23.89
C VAL A 462 -7.66 15.08 -22.93
N LEU A 463 -7.31 14.95 -21.65
CA LEU A 463 -8.21 14.60 -20.56
C LEU A 463 -8.35 15.83 -19.65
N ASP A 464 -9.45 16.57 -19.78
CA ASP A 464 -9.76 17.81 -19.07
C ASP A 464 -11.22 17.84 -18.59
N GLY A 465 -11.59 18.86 -17.83
CA GLY A 465 -12.97 19.02 -17.33
C GLY A 465 -13.21 18.43 -15.95
N ASP A 466 -14.46 18.10 -15.63
CA ASP A 466 -14.91 17.80 -14.27
C ASP A 466 -15.74 16.50 -14.21
N ASN A 467 -15.39 15.64 -13.25
CA ASN A 467 -16.16 14.51 -12.77
C ASN A 467 -16.49 13.46 -13.83
N TRP A 468 -15.47 12.91 -14.48
CA TRP A 468 -15.57 11.76 -15.40
C TRP A 468 -14.32 10.85 -15.33
N ILE A 469 -14.43 9.65 -15.91
CA ILE A 469 -13.47 8.55 -15.75
C ILE A 469 -12.93 8.13 -17.12
N PHE A 470 -11.63 7.84 -17.20
CA PHE A 470 -10.97 7.20 -18.34
C PHE A 470 -10.40 5.86 -17.89
N GLY A 471 -11.02 4.74 -18.25
CA GLY A 471 -10.62 3.45 -17.67
C GLY A 471 -10.81 2.21 -18.51
N GLY A 472 -10.02 1.19 -18.19
CA GLY A 472 -9.95 -0.06 -18.91
C GLY A 472 -10.47 -1.27 -18.13
N SER A 473 -10.24 -2.46 -18.68
CA SER A 473 -10.54 -3.74 -18.04
C SER A 473 -9.39 -4.34 -17.21
N GLY A 474 -8.25 -3.64 -17.08
CA GLY A 474 -7.05 -4.12 -16.39
C GLY A 474 -5.83 -4.22 -17.33
N LEU A 475 -4.89 -5.12 -17.00
CA LEU A 475 -3.60 -5.28 -17.70
C LEU A 475 -3.73 -5.55 -19.21
N GLU A 476 -4.83 -6.19 -19.63
CA GLU A 476 -5.07 -6.50 -21.04
C GLU A 476 -5.70 -5.32 -21.82
N THR A 477 -5.93 -4.18 -21.18
CA THR A 477 -6.24 -2.91 -21.85
C THR A 477 -4.95 -2.15 -22.09
N ARG A 478 -4.50 -2.09 -23.34
CA ARG A 478 -3.18 -1.56 -23.71
C ARG A 478 -3.31 -0.40 -24.69
N LEU A 479 -2.77 0.76 -24.32
CA LEU A 479 -2.67 1.93 -25.19
C LEU A 479 -1.25 2.09 -25.71
N SER A 480 -1.09 2.44 -26.99
CA SER A 480 0.22 2.63 -27.61
C SER A 480 0.28 3.89 -28.46
N TRP A 481 1.37 4.64 -28.30
CA TRP A 481 1.66 5.82 -29.10
C TRP A 481 2.33 5.43 -30.42
N TYR A 482 1.77 5.91 -31.54
CA TYR A 482 2.34 5.81 -32.89
C TYR A 482 2.31 7.16 -33.62
N GLY A 483 2.23 8.24 -32.85
CA GLY A 483 2.17 9.60 -33.38
C GLY A 483 3.55 10.18 -33.71
N ALA A 484 3.62 11.51 -33.66
CA ALA A 484 4.87 12.24 -33.88
C ALA A 484 5.95 11.86 -32.85
N LYS A 485 7.21 12.01 -33.27
CA LYS A 485 8.38 11.83 -32.39
C LYS A 485 8.24 12.71 -31.15
N ASP A 486 8.57 12.17 -29.98
CA ASP A 486 8.58 12.89 -28.70
C ASP A 486 7.19 13.41 -28.27
N GLY A 487 6.11 12.85 -28.84
CA GLY A 487 4.74 13.22 -28.50
C GLY A 487 4.22 12.61 -27.19
N THR A 488 3.10 13.16 -26.71
CA THR A 488 2.42 12.72 -25.49
C THR A 488 1.20 11.87 -25.83
N LEU A 489 1.04 10.69 -25.22
CA LEU A 489 -0.14 9.85 -25.41
C LEU A 489 -1.37 10.45 -24.72
N LEU A 490 -1.34 10.59 -23.39
CA LEU A 490 -2.40 11.22 -22.59
C LEU A 490 -1.92 12.56 -22.03
N HIS A 491 -2.68 13.63 -22.25
CA HIS A 491 -2.45 14.92 -21.59
C HIS A 491 -3.61 15.21 -20.62
N VAL A 492 -3.38 14.97 -19.34
CA VAL A 492 -4.26 15.35 -18.24
C VAL A 492 -4.10 16.85 -18.00
N LYS A 493 -4.98 17.67 -18.59
CA LYS A 493 -4.80 19.12 -18.69
C LYS A 493 -5.78 19.86 -17.78
N ALA A 494 -5.28 20.40 -16.68
CA ALA A 494 -6.04 21.15 -15.69
C ALA A 494 -7.38 20.46 -15.31
N PRO A 495 -7.36 19.16 -14.91
CA PRO A 495 -8.58 18.43 -14.61
C PRO A 495 -9.19 18.96 -13.33
N LYS A 496 -10.47 19.34 -13.31
CA LYS A 496 -11.13 19.64 -12.04
C LYS A 496 -11.26 18.36 -11.20
N ARG A 497 -11.75 17.27 -11.81
CA ARG A 497 -11.77 15.89 -11.26
C ARG A 497 -11.77 14.88 -12.39
N VAL A 498 -10.66 14.18 -12.61
CA VAL A 498 -10.58 13.08 -13.60
C VAL A 498 -9.91 11.87 -12.97
N LEU A 499 -10.54 10.70 -13.10
CA LEU A 499 -9.98 9.42 -12.68
C LEU A 499 -9.46 8.65 -13.90
N LEU A 500 -8.23 8.16 -13.83
CA LEU A 500 -7.64 7.23 -14.77
C LEU A 500 -7.48 5.88 -14.09
N GLU A 501 -8.03 4.80 -14.66
CA GLU A 501 -8.01 3.50 -13.99
C GLU A 501 -7.85 2.28 -14.90
N ASN A 502 -7.15 1.26 -14.39
CA ASN A 502 -7.19 -0.12 -14.92
C ASN A 502 -6.76 -0.26 -16.39
N PHE A 503 -5.62 0.33 -16.78
CA PHE A 503 -5.02 0.12 -18.10
C PHE A 503 -3.50 0.20 -18.05
N GLU A 504 -2.88 -0.29 -19.11
CA GLU A 504 -1.45 -0.21 -19.35
C GLU A 504 -1.14 0.62 -20.59
N ILE A 505 -0.05 1.39 -20.54
CA ILE A 505 0.58 1.99 -21.70
C ILE A 505 1.79 1.11 -22.08
N LEU A 506 1.58 0.24 -23.07
CA LEU A 506 2.58 -0.73 -23.55
C LEU A 506 3.09 -0.33 -24.96
N ARG A 507 4.28 -0.80 -25.33
CA ARG A 507 4.88 -0.60 -26.66
C ARG A 507 4.95 -1.91 -27.45
N MET A 508 4.70 -1.83 -28.76
CA MET A 508 5.17 -2.79 -29.78
C MET A 508 5.96 -2.01 -30.86
N GLY A 509 7.22 -2.34 -31.17
CA GLY A 509 7.96 -1.78 -32.34
C GLY A 509 8.59 -0.37 -32.23
N GLY A 510 9.49 0.00 -33.17
CA GLY A 510 10.53 1.09 -33.20
C GLY A 510 10.20 2.55 -32.79
N ARG A 511 11.25 3.28 -32.33
CA ARG A 511 11.25 4.58 -31.60
C ARG A 511 10.57 5.79 -32.30
N LYS A 512 9.54 6.38 -31.64
CA LYS A 512 9.06 7.78 -31.79
C LYS A 512 8.40 8.38 -30.52
N ASP A 513 8.65 7.86 -29.31
CA ASP A 513 7.78 8.18 -28.16
C ASP A 513 8.32 9.31 -27.26
N GLY A 514 7.43 10.18 -26.76
CA GLY A 514 7.73 11.20 -25.76
C GLY A 514 7.26 10.80 -24.36
N ILE A 515 6.05 11.21 -23.99
CA ILE A 515 5.51 11.08 -22.61
C ILE A 515 4.29 10.14 -22.64
N ASP A 516 4.19 9.21 -21.68
CA ASP A 516 3.02 8.34 -21.60
C ASP A 516 1.81 9.13 -21.10
N ILE A 517 1.97 9.77 -19.95
CA ILE A 517 0.94 10.62 -19.35
C ILE A 517 1.60 11.91 -18.89
N LEU A 518 1.12 13.04 -19.37
CA LEU A 518 1.52 14.36 -18.90
C LEU A 518 0.36 14.97 -18.11
N GLN A 519 0.56 15.25 -16.83
CA GLN A 519 -0.32 16.10 -16.04
C GLN A 519 0.25 17.51 -15.96
N THR A 520 -0.59 18.50 -16.27
CA THR A 520 -0.28 19.93 -16.10
C THR A 520 -1.42 20.64 -15.40
N GLY A 521 -1.07 21.59 -14.55
CA GLY A 521 -2.00 22.42 -13.82
C GLY A 521 -2.46 23.66 -14.59
N ARG A 522 -3.20 24.53 -13.90
CA ARG A 522 -3.52 25.89 -14.35
C ARG A 522 -3.72 26.80 -13.14
N ALA A 523 -2.96 27.89 -13.07
CA ALA A 523 -3.10 28.88 -12.00
C ALA A 523 -4.55 29.41 -11.87
N GLY A 524 -5.04 29.51 -10.63
CA GLY A 524 -6.38 30.01 -10.31
C GLY A 524 -7.50 28.98 -10.50
N HIS A 525 -7.16 27.70 -10.70
CA HIS A 525 -8.10 26.62 -10.93
C HIS A 525 -7.69 25.38 -10.13
N PRO A 526 -8.43 25.01 -9.07
CA PRO A 526 -8.18 23.76 -8.35
C PRO A 526 -8.28 22.54 -9.26
N THR A 527 -7.26 21.68 -9.23
CA THR A 527 -7.24 20.43 -10.01
C THR A 527 -7.12 19.19 -9.15
N LEU A 528 -7.73 18.10 -9.61
CA LEU A 528 -7.55 16.76 -9.03
C LEU A 528 -7.52 15.72 -10.15
N ALA A 529 -6.36 15.07 -10.28
CA ALA A 529 -6.22 13.85 -11.06
C ALA A 529 -6.03 12.66 -10.12
N VAL A 530 -6.77 11.58 -10.37
CA VAL A 530 -6.63 10.31 -9.63
C VAL A 530 -6.14 9.22 -10.56
N TYR A 531 -5.15 8.45 -10.13
CA TYR A 531 -4.58 7.32 -10.87
C TYR A 531 -4.76 6.03 -10.06
N ASP A 532 -5.47 5.05 -10.61
CA ASP A 532 -5.70 3.78 -9.94
C ASP A 532 -5.38 2.59 -10.83
N THR A 533 -4.30 1.90 -10.51
CA THR A 533 -3.83 0.74 -11.26
C THR A 533 -3.51 1.11 -12.71
N VAL A 534 -2.72 2.19 -12.86
CA VAL A 534 -2.25 2.71 -14.15
C VAL A 534 -0.78 2.34 -14.33
N ARG A 535 -0.47 1.61 -15.41
CA ARG A 535 0.89 1.17 -15.72
C ARG A 535 1.47 1.94 -16.89
N ALA A 536 2.62 2.58 -16.67
CA ALA A 536 3.38 3.32 -17.66
C ALA A 536 4.75 2.65 -17.91
N PHE A 537 5.52 3.22 -18.83
CA PHE A 537 6.87 2.76 -19.11
C PHE A 537 7.79 2.92 -17.88
N GLY A 538 8.70 1.97 -17.66
CA GLY A 538 9.70 2.00 -16.59
C GLY A 538 9.65 0.78 -15.67
N PHE A 539 8.56 0.02 -15.70
CA PHE A 539 8.42 -1.22 -14.93
C PHE A 539 9.53 -2.22 -15.29
N LEU A 540 10.36 -2.60 -14.31
CA LEU A 540 11.55 -3.46 -14.46
C LEU A 540 12.45 -3.11 -15.66
N THR A 541 12.46 -1.83 -16.04
CA THR A 541 13.18 -1.31 -17.21
C THR A 541 14.03 -0.11 -16.79
N PRO A 542 15.34 -0.27 -16.53
CA PRO A 542 16.21 0.79 -16.02
C PRO A 542 16.55 1.85 -17.08
N GLN A 543 15.54 2.60 -17.51
CA GLN A 543 15.61 3.70 -18.46
C GLN A 543 14.93 4.93 -17.83
N PRO A 544 15.57 5.57 -16.84
CA PRO A 544 14.98 6.64 -16.00
C PRO A 544 14.50 7.88 -16.77
N LEU A 545 15.04 8.10 -17.97
CA LEU A 545 14.81 9.32 -18.75
C LEU A 545 13.76 9.16 -19.84
N VAL A 546 13.21 7.96 -19.99
CA VAL A 546 12.34 7.61 -21.11
C VAL A 546 10.91 7.52 -20.59
N ARG A 547 9.99 8.27 -21.22
CA ARG A 547 8.53 8.15 -21.02
C ARG A 547 8.12 8.21 -19.54
N GLY A 548 7.05 7.50 -19.16
CA GLY A 548 6.49 7.54 -17.81
C GLY A 548 5.41 8.58 -17.60
N ILE A 549 4.98 8.72 -16.34
CA ILE A 549 3.98 9.68 -15.89
C ILE A 549 4.70 10.95 -15.42
N HIS A 550 4.43 12.07 -16.07
CA HIS A 550 5.08 13.35 -15.80
C HIS A 550 4.08 14.32 -15.18
N PHE A 551 4.38 14.80 -13.98
CA PHE A 551 3.70 15.90 -13.31
C PHE A 551 4.54 17.14 -13.55
N ARG A 552 4.00 18.12 -14.28
CA ARG A 552 4.77 19.29 -14.70
C ARG A 552 4.04 20.57 -14.37
N GLU A 553 4.76 21.50 -13.74
CA GLU A 553 4.29 22.86 -13.45
C GLU A 553 2.96 22.84 -12.67
N LEU A 554 2.87 21.97 -11.65
CA LEU A 554 1.71 21.93 -10.76
C LEU A 554 1.89 22.96 -9.63
N GLY A 555 0.94 23.89 -9.53
CA GLY A 555 0.92 24.98 -8.55
C GLY A 555 0.18 24.64 -7.26
N PRO A 556 0.01 25.63 -6.35
CA PRO A 556 -0.58 25.44 -5.02
C PRO A 556 -2.01 24.88 -4.99
N GLU A 557 -2.79 25.04 -6.06
CA GLU A 557 -4.17 24.56 -6.16
C GLU A 557 -4.28 23.21 -6.87
N ASP A 558 -3.16 22.69 -7.39
CA ASP A 558 -3.13 21.45 -8.14
C ASP A 558 -2.89 20.25 -7.20
N ARG A 559 -3.69 19.20 -7.41
CA ARG A 559 -3.59 17.96 -6.64
C ARG A 559 -3.47 16.75 -7.54
N ALA A 560 -2.67 15.78 -7.10
CA ALA A 560 -2.58 14.46 -7.74
C ALA A 560 -2.62 13.36 -6.68
N LEU A 561 -3.44 12.35 -6.93
CA LEU A 561 -3.58 11.18 -6.08
C LEU A 561 -3.31 9.91 -6.90
N SER A 562 -2.41 9.05 -6.43
CA SER A 562 -2.22 7.71 -7.01
C SER A 562 -2.57 6.64 -6.00
N LEU A 563 -3.67 5.92 -6.21
CA LEU A 563 -4.01 4.72 -5.46
C LEU A 563 -3.13 3.52 -5.87
N GLY A 564 -2.62 3.54 -7.10
CA GLY A 564 -1.70 2.55 -7.63
C GLY A 564 -1.12 2.97 -8.97
N THR A 565 0.20 3.14 -9.04
CA THR A 565 0.90 3.43 -10.29
C THR A 565 2.11 2.54 -10.47
N TYR A 566 2.49 2.34 -11.73
CA TYR A 566 3.63 1.52 -12.11
C TYR A 566 4.48 2.21 -13.17
N GLY A 567 5.82 2.14 -13.06
CA GLY A 567 6.76 2.72 -14.02
C GLY A 567 7.31 4.09 -13.61
N ASN A 568 8.04 4.76 -14.50
CA ASN A 568 8.72 6.02 -14.18
C ASN A 568 7.73 7.12 -13.76
N LEU A 569 7.97 7.75 -12.61
CA LEU A 569 7.29 8.98 -12.18
C LEU A 569 8.28 10.15 -12.20
N ARG A 570 7.87 11.25 -12.83
CA ARG A 570 8.69 12.46 -12.94
C ARG A 570 7.92 13.69 -12.51
N PHE A 571 8.41 14.37 -11.50
CA PHE A 571 7.86 15.61 -10.96
C PHE A 571 8.79 16.75 -11.36
N VAL A 572 8.30 17.68 -12.18
CA VAL A 572 9.06 18.82 -12.70
C VAL A 572 8.35 20.11 -12.30
N ASP A 573 9.05 20.99 -11.58
CA ASP A 573 8.52 22.29 -11.13
C ASP A 573 7.13 22.20 -10.48
N SER A 574 6.92 21.18 -9.64
CA SER A 574 5.63 20.85 -9.02
C SER A 574 5.67 20.92 -7.49
N GLN A 575 6.65 21.63 -6.93
CA GLN A 575 6.94 21.66 -5.49
C GLN A 575 5.87 22.39 -4.64
N SER A 576 5.00 23.15 -5.29
CA SER A 576 3.91 23.85 -4.62
C SER A 576 2.62 23.03 -4.56
N ALA A 577 2.51 21.97 -5.35
CA ALA A 577 1.32 21.11 -5.41
C ALA A 577 1.24 20.10 -4.26
N GLU A 578 0.04 19.59 -4.02
CA GLU A 578 -0.19 18.43 -3.15
C GLU A 578 -0.24 17.16 -4.00
N ILE A 579 0.80 16.35 -3.91
CA ILE A 579 0.93 15.11 -4.66
C ILE A 579 1.08 13.96 -3.67
N LEU A 580 0.11 13.07 -3.67
CA LEU A 580 0.09 11.87 -2.84
C LEU A 580 0.09 10.62 -3.71
N ILE A 581 1.09 9.77 -3.51
CA ILE A 581 1.21 8.47 -4.17
C ILE A 581 1.07 7.40 -3.09
N ASN A 582 -0.11 6.80 -2.93
CA ASN A 582 -0.34 5.78 -1.90
C ASN A 582 0.49 4.52 -2.17
N ASN A 583 0.44 4.02 -3.40
CA ASN A 583 1.14 2.81 -3.79
C ASN A 583 1.82 2.99 -5.14
N HIS A 584 3.13 2.73 -5.19
CA HIS A 584 3.93 2.80 -6.40
C HIS A 584 4.87 1.61 -6.56
N TYR A 585 4.95 1.08 -7.78
CA TYR A 585 5.74 -0.10 -8.06
C TYR A 585 6.58 0.10 -9.32
N GLU A 586 7.89 -0.11 -9.17
CA GLU A 586 8.88 -0.12 -10.22
C GLU A 586 9.06 1.17 -11.02
N GLY A 587 10.27 1.37 -11.53
CA GLY A 587 10.63 2.56 -12.27
C GLY A 587 11.17 3.67 -11.37
N VAL A 588 11.63 4.74 -11.98
CA VAL A 588 12.37 5.78 -11.26
C VAL A 588 11.44 6.84 -10.71
N LEU A 589 11.60 7.16 -9.43
CA LEU A 589 10.98 8.32 -8.77
C LEU A 589 11.90 9.52 -8.91
N ARG A 590 11.55 10.46 -9.79
CA ARG A 590 12.37 11.65 -10.06
C ARG A 590 11.68 12.94 -9.68
N VAL A 591 12.30 13.73 -8.81
CA VAL A 591 11.84 15.08 -8.43
C VAL A 591 12.87 16.11 -8.86
N GLU A 592 12.45 17.10 -9.63
CA GLU A 592 13.32 18.17 -10.12
C GLU A 592 12.56 19.48 -10.34
N GLY A 593 13.32 20.55 -10.60
CA GLY A 593 12.75 21.86 -10.84
C GLY A 593 13.39 22.92 -9.96
N LYS A 594 13.40 24.14 -10.49
CA LYS A 594 14.05 25.30 -9.88
C LYS A 594 13.07 26.29 -9.26
N SER A 595 11.78 25.92 -9.18
CA SER A 595 10.78 26.74 -8.49
C SER A 595 11.25 27.10 -7.08
N ALA A 596 11.19 28.41 -6.78
CA ALA A 596 11.45 28.94 -5.46
C ALA A 596 10.28 28.72 -4.50
N GLU A 597 9.06 28.58 -5.05
CA GLU A 597 7.86 28.30 -4.27
C GLU A 597 7.72 26.79 -4.02
N ARG A 598 7.86 26.40 -2.75
CA ARG A 598 7.90 25.00 -2.30
C ARG A 598 6.96 24.77 -1.11
N THR A 599 5.74 25.24 -1.25
CA THR A 599 4.70 25.24 -0.19
C THR A 599 3.96 23.91 -0.08
N GLY A 600 4.01 23.08 -1.13
CA GLY A 600 3.30 21.81 -1.22
C GLY A 600 4.04 20.63 -0.61
N ILE A 601 3.67 19.44 -1.08
CA ILE A 601 4.29 18.17 -0.68
C ILE A 601 4.21 17.17 -1.83
N THR A 602 5.32 16.49 -2.08
CA THR A 602 5.33 15.24 -2.86
C THR A 602 5.59 14.11 -1.88
N ALA A 603 4.54 13.35 -1.58
CA ALA A 603 4.56 12.24 -0.64
C ALA A 603 4.25 10.91 -1.34
N VAL A 604 5.04 9.89 -1.03
CA VAL A 604 4.82 8.52 -1.47
C VAL A 604 4.65 7.65 -0.21
N GLN A 605 3.47 7.10 0.03
CA GLN A 605 3.23 6.28 1.23
C GLN A 605 4.02 4.99 1.14
N PHE A 606 3.79 4.20 0.08
CA PHE A 606 4.54 2.98 -0.18
C PHE A 606 5.14 2.96 -1.58
N THR A 607 6.41 2.57 -1.68
CA THR A 607 7.03 2.25 -2.97
C THR A 607 7.98 1.07 -2.92
N LEU A 608 7.80 0.16 -3.88
CA LEU A 608 8.72 -0.92 -4.23
C LEU A 608 9.46 -0.53 -5.51
N LEU A 609 10.78 -0.42 -5.46
CA LEU A 609 11.59 -0.13 -6.64
C LEU A 609 12.66 -1.21 -6.81
N GLU A 610 12.58 -1.99 -7.88
CA GLU A 610 13.53 -3.04 -8.20
C GLU A 610 14.20 -2.79 -9.56
N ILE A 611 15.41 -3.33 -9.73
CA ILE A 611 16.14 -3.27 -11.01
C ILE A 611 16.21 -1.84 -11.60
N CYS A 612 16.38 -0.83 -10.74
CA CYS A 612 16.39 0.59 -11.12
C CYS A 612 17.80 1.19 -11.20
N ASP A 613 17.93 2.35 -11.87
CA ASP A 613 19.20 3.08 -12.02
C ASP A 613 18.98 4.59 -12.32
N PRO A 614 18.98 5.49 -11.31
CA PRO A 614 18.81 5.20 -9.87
C PRO A 614 17.35 4.84 -9.55
N CYS A 615 17.04 4.44 -8.31
CA CYS A 615 15.65 4.26 -7.85
C CYS A 615 14.99 5.62 -7.56
N ILE A 616 15.63 6.42 -6.71
CA ILE A 616 15.18 7.75 -6.34
C ILE A 616 16.19 8.78 -6.84
N TRP A 617 15.69 9.75 -7.62
CA TRP A 617 16.48 10.84 -8.18
C TRP A 617 15.91 12.20 -7.77
N VAL A 618 16.58 12.89 -6.86
CA VAL A 618 16.20 14.24 -6.44
C VAL A 618 17.22 15.23 -6.99
N ARG A 619 16.76 16.29 -7.65
CA ARG A 619 17.60 17.33 -8.25
C ARG A 619 17.29 18.70 -7.67
N ASP A 620 18.19 19.65 -7.89
CA ASP A 620 17.99 21.08 -7.60
C ASP A 620 17.66 21.36 -6.11
N ASN A 621 18.22 20.56 -5.19
CA ASN A 621 17.91 20.58 -3.76
C ASN A 621 16.41 20.43 -3.44
N ASN A 622 15.66 19.67 -4.24
CA ASN A 622 14.24 19.42 -3.97
C ASN A 622 14.01 18.56 -2.72
N SER A 623 12.75 18.54 -2.27
CA SER A 623 12.30 17.73 -1.13
C SER A 623 11.46 16.55 -1.61
N LEU A 624 11.45 15.46 -0.84
CA LEU A 624 10.65 14.27 -1.11
C LEU A 624 10.36 13.55 0.22
N VAL A 625 9.11 13.11 0.39
CA VAL A 625 8.71 12.27 1.52
C VAL A 625 8.32 10.89 1.00
N VAL A 626 8.95 9.84 1.52
CA VAL A 626 8.57 8.44 1.26
C VAL A 626 8.40 7.75 2.60
N THR A 627 7.20 7.26 2.92
CA THR A 627 6.93 6.72 4.27
C THR A 627 7.41 5.29 4.43
N ASP A 628 7.31 4.48 3.38
CA ASP A 628 7.70 3.08 3.33
C ASP A 628 8.37 2.78 1.97
N PHE A 629 9.71 2.75 1.95
CA PHE A 629 10.54 2.51 0.78
C PHE A 629 11.20 1.13 0.84
N TYR A 630 10.86 0.28 -0.11
CA TYR A 630 11.51 -1.01 -0.32
C TYR A 630 12.32 -1.00 -1.63
N ASN A 631 13.53 -1.54 -1.56
CA ASN A 631 14.41 -1.69 -2.70
C ASN A 631 15.13 -3.04 -2.72
N GLU A 632 15.09 -3.69 -3.90
CA GLU A 632 15.91 -4.84 -4.21
C GLU A 632 16.62 -4.73 -5.57
N GLN A 633 17.76 -5.42 -5.70
CA GLN A 633 18.41 -5.74 -6.98
C GLN A 633 18.75 -4.56 -7.91
N SER A 634 18.80 -3.34 -7.38
CA SER A 634 18.97 -2.13 -8.18
C SER A 634 20.44 -1.75 -8.39
N LYS A 635 20.74 -1.19 -9.57
CA LYS A 635 22.11 -0.78 -9.95
C LYS A 635 22.58 0.45 -9.19
N SER A 636 21.65 1.37 -8.93
CA SER A 636 21.85 2.56 -8.11
C SER A 636 20.57 2.85 -7.36
N ILE A 637 20.70 3.22 -6.09
CA ILE A 637 19.54 3.45 -5.21
C ILE A 637 19.19 4.93 -5.19
N TYR A 638 20.19 5.79 -4.94
CA TYR A 638 20.00 7.22 -4.72
C TYR A 638 20.90 8.07 -5.61
N ARG A 639 20.30 9.12 -6.17
CA ARG A 639 21.01 10.23 -6.81
C ARG A 639 20.40 11.55 -6.35
N PHE A 640 21.10 12.27 -5.47
CA PHE A 640 20.63 13.54 -4.91
C PHE A 640 21.57 14.66 -5.32
N GLU A 641 21.03 15.66 -5.99
CA GLU A 641 21.82 16.68 -6.67
C GLU A 641 21.35 18.09 -6.28
N GLY A 642 22.30 19.00 -6.08
CA GLY A 642 22.01 20.41 -5.81
C GLY A 642 21.95 21.29 -7.05
N ASN A 643 22.70 20.94 -8.12
CA ASN A 643 22.74 21.67 -9.40
C ASN A 643 22.88 23.20 -9.26
N GLY A 644 23.63 23.68 -8.26
CA GLY A 644 23.82 25.11 -8.01
C GLY A 644 22.60 25.84 -7.44
N SER A 645 21.54 25.12 -7.03
CA SER A 645 20.38 25.70 -6.34
C SER A 645 20.80 26.29 -4.98
N PRO A 646 20.41 27.54 -4.66
CA PRO A 646 20.69 28.13 -3.34
C PRO A 646 19.74 27.62 -2.25
N LEU A 647 18.65 26.95 -2.63
CA LEU A 647 17.63 26.44 -1.72
C LEU A 647 18.15 25.21 -0.98
N ARG A 648 17.60 24.97 0.21
CA ARG A 648 17.86 23.75 0.98
C ARG A 648 16.68 22.79 0.85
N GLY A 649 16.95 21.53 0.54
CA GLY A 649 15.94 20.48 0.43
C GLY A 649 15.78 19.67 1.72
N ARG A 650 14.74 18.83 1.77
CA ARG A 650 14.56 17.82 2.81
C ARG A 650 14.05 16.51 2.21
N ILE A 651 14.82 15.45 2.39
CA ILE A 651 14.48 14.09 1.93
C ILE A 651 14.20 13.22 3.15
N SER A 652 12.96 12.76 3.29
CA SER A 652 12.49 11.98 4.44
C SER A 652 12.07 10.59 3.95
N LEU A 653 12.86 9.56 4.24
CA LEU A 653 12.68 8.19 3.73
C LEU A 653 12.52 7.19 4.88
N GLY A 654 11.30 6.73 5.14
CA GLY A 654 11.10 5.50 5.92
C GLY A 654 11.55 4.31 5.08
N SER A 655 12.70 3.77 5.39
CA SER A 655 13.42 2.79 4.58
C SER A 655 13.19 1.40 5.17
N ILE A 656 12.56 0.51 4.41
CA ILE A 656 12.11 -0.79 4.89
C ILE A 656 13.20 -1.84 4.66
N LYS A 657 13.63 -1.96 3.39
CA LYS A 657 14.76 -2.78 2.94
C LYS A 657 15.51 -2.01 1.87
N ILE A 658 16.81 -1.86 2.05
CA ILE A 658 17.72 -1.21 1.09
C ILE A 658 18.78 -2.22 0.72
N GLU A 659 18.51 -3.01 -0.32
CA GLU A 659 19.45 -3.99 -0.83
C GLU A 659 20.22 -3.45 -2.03
N GLY A 660 21.54 -3.54 -1.93
CA GLY A 660 22.42 -3.27 -3.05
C GLY A 660 23.02 -4.54 -3.67
N THR A 661 22.88 -4.73 -4.98
CA THR A 661 23.59 -5.77 -5.73
C THR A 661 24.90 -5.27 -6.35
N GLY A 662 26.03 -5.60 -5.71
CA GLY A 662 27.34 -5.47 -6.35
C GLY A 662 27.55 -6.58 -7.39
N THR A 663 28.26 -6.30 -8.48
CA THR A 663 28.75 -7.37 -9.38
C THR A 663 30.27 -7.50 -9.22
N PRO A 664 30.89 -8.63 -9.59
CA PRO A 664 32.36 -8.75 -9.56
C PRO A 664 33.08 -7.65 -10.37
N SER A 665 32.42 -7.10 -11.39
CA SER A 665 32.92 -5.98 -12.22
C SER A 665 32.48 -4.59 -11.75
N ARG A 666 31.49 -4.47 -10.87
CA ARG A 666 31.07 -3.21 -10.22
C ARG A 666 31.15 -3.38 -8.71
N LYS A 667 32.31 -3.01 -8.17
CA LYS A 667 32.61 -3.12 -6.74
C LYS A 667 31.80 -2.15 -5.88
N ASP A 668 31.26 -1.08 -6.48
CA ASP A 668 30.47 -0.05 -5.79
C ASP A 668 29.06 0.07 -6.40
N ILE A 669 28.06 0.25 -5.53
CA ILE A 669 26.69 0.61 -5.91
C ILE A 669 26.58 2.12 -5.73
N PRO A 670 26.48 2.90 -6.80
CA PRO A 670 26.50 4.35 -6.67
C PRO A 670 25.29 4.83 -5.86
N LYS A 671 25.54 5.34 -4.65
CA LYS A 671 24.69 6.33 -3.98
C LYS A 671 25.43 7.66 -4.11
N SER A 672 24.91 8.56 -4.94
CA SER A 672 25.62 9.80 -5.29
C SER A 672 24.92 11.01 -4.70
N PHE A 673 25.69 11.83 -3.99
CA PHE A 673 25.28 13.11 -3.43
C PHE A 673 26.16 14.15 -4.11
N ASP A 674 25.59 14.88 -5.07
CA ASP A 674 26.32 15.80 -5.93
C ASP A 674 25.85 17.24 -5.68
N GLY A 675 26.52 17.92 -4.74
CA GLY A 675 26.20 19.29 -4.36
C GLY A 675 24.87 19.47 -3.63
N TYR A 676 24.16 18.38 -3.28
CA TYR A 676 22.91 18.49 -2.52
C TYR A 676 23.14 19.23 -1.20
N SER A 677 22.20 20.08 -0.80
CA SER A 677 22.26 20.88 0.41
C SER A 677 20.92 20.85 1.11
N GLY A 678 20.91 20.45 2.39
CA GLY A 678 19.66 20.22 3.12
C GLY A 678 19.76 19.11 4.15
N GLU A 679 18.62 18.50 4.44
CA GLU A 679 18.48 17.36 5.37
C GLU A 679 18.11 16.09 4.60
N ILE A 680 18.66 14.95 5.04
CA ILE A 680 18.29 13.62 4.55
C ILE A 680 18.13 12.70 5.76
N THR A 681 16.94 12.16 5.95
CA THR A 681 16.66 11.23 7.05
C THR A 681 16.24 9.87 6.53
N PHE A 682 16.98 8.84 6.92
CA PHE A 682 16.61 7.44 6.73
C PHE A 682 15.98 6.92 8.03
N GLY A 683 14.66 6.75 8.03
CA GLY A 683 13.88 6.17 9.12
C GLY A 683 13.86 4.66 9.06
N THR A 684 14.27 4.02 10.14
CA THR A 684 14.31 2.56 10.36
C THR A 684 14.90 1.71 9.23
N PRO A 685 15.97 2.14 8.52
CA PRO A 685 16.51 1.41 7.37
C PRO A 685 17.03 0.03 7.75
N GLN A 686 16.63 -1.00 7.00
CA GLN A 686 17.37 -2.25 6.91
C GLN A 686 18.35 -2.18 5.74
N PHE A 687 19.62 -1.88 6.02
CA PHE A 687 20.67 -1.89 4.99
C PHE A 687 21.18 -3.31 4.78
N TYR A 688 20.89 -3.89 3.61
CA TYR A 688 21.21 -5.27 3.26
C TYR A 688 22.30 -5.34 2.19
N HIS A 689 23.24 -6.26 2.34
CA HIS A 689 24.24 -6.54 1.31
C HIS A 689 24.47 -8.05 1.15
N ASN A 690 24.15 -8.59 -0.02
CA ASN A 690 24.41 -9.98 -0.35
C ASN A 690 25.93 -10.17 -0.51
N GLY A 691 26.56 -10.98 0.35
CA GLY A 691 28.00 -10.99 0.70
C GLY A 691 29.04 -11.27 -0.40
N LEU A 692 28.73 -11.04 -1.67
CA LEU A 692 29.60 -11.21 -2.83
C LEU A 692 30.66 -10.09 -2.99
N ASN A 693 30.52 -8.94 -2.32
CA ASN A 693 31.55 -7.89 -2.27
C ASN A 693 31.80 -7.41 -0.82
N LYS A 694 33.03 -7.61 -0.32
CA LYS A 694 33.44 -7.21 1.05
C LYS A 694 33.79 -5.71 1.19
N GLN A 695 33.73 -4.95 0.10
CA GLN A 695 34.05 -3.52 0.07
C GLN A 695 32.88 -2.77 -0.55
N SER A 696 31.89 -2.40 0.25
CA SER A 696 30.83 -1.51 -0.19
C SER A 696 31.17 -0.08 0.22
N ARG A 697 31.54 0.80 -0.74
CA ARG A 697 31.57 2.24 -0.48
C ARG A 697 30.12 2.72 -0.41
N PHE A 698 29.71 3.22 0.75
CA PHE A 698 28.31 3.51 1.02
C PHE A 698 27.86 4.81 0.34
N LEU A 699 28.73 5.79 0.08
CA LEU A 699 28.35 7.11 -0.44
C LEU A 699 29.49 7.70 -1.30
N ASN A 700 29.16 8.17 -2.50
CA ASN A 700 30.01 9.10 -3.25
C ASN A 700 29.50 10.51 -2.99
N ILE A 701 30.30 11.36 -2.35
CA ILE A 701 29.92 12.70 -1.92
C ILE A 701 30.78 13.72 -2.68
N ASN A 702 30.15 14.50 -3.52
CA ASN A 702 30.78 15.55 -4.32
C ASN A 702 30.21 16.92 -3.90
N GLY A 703 30.77 17.50 -2.83
CA GLY A 703 30.37 18.82 -2.32
C GLY A 703 28.95 18.88 -1.72
N GLY A 704 28.48 20.11 -1.47
CA GLY A 704 27.17 20.37 -0.83
C GLY A 704 27.23 20.55 0.69
N LYS A 705 26.11 20.97 1.30
CA LYS A 705 25.95 21.16 2.75
C LYS A 705 24.78 20.33 3.28
N THR A 706 25.05 19.05 3.55
CA THR A 706 24.03 18.04 3.86
C THR A 706 24.20 17.45 5.25
N ASP A 707 23.11 17.43 6.01
CA ASP A 707 22.98 16.69 7.26
C ASP A 707 22.18 15.40 7.02
N VAL A 708 22.84 14.26 7.20
CA VAL A 708 22.24 12.93 7.09
C VAL A 708 21.96 12.38 8.48
N LEU A 709 20.73 11.92 8.71
CA LEU A 709 20.34 11.18 9.91
C LEU A 709 19.92 9.76 9.55
N VAL A 710 20.47 8.77 10.26
CA VAL A 710 19.96 7.40 10.30
C VAL A 710 19.25 7.19 11.64
N LEU A 711 17.93 7.08 11.60
CA LEU A 711 17.06 6.94 12.75
C LEU A 711 16.60 5.48 12.89
N GLY A 712 17.00 4.76 13.94
CA GLY A 712 16.53 3.39 14.19
C GLY A 712 17.00 2.33 13.19
N GLY A 713 18.10 2.56 12.47
CA GLY A 713 18.58 1.68 11.39
C GLY A 713 19.20 0.36 11.87
N CYS A 714 19.03 -0.70 11.06
CA CYS A 714 19.62 -2.02 11.21
C CYS A 714 20.59 -2.32 10.05
N PHE A 715 21.82 -2.75 10.37
CA PHE A 715 22.88 -2.97 9.37
C PHE A 715 23.22 -4.45 9.20
N PHE A 716 22.93 -4.99 8.02
CA PHE A 716 23.27 -6.35 7.57
C PHE A 716 24.39 -6.29 6.53
N THR A 717 25.53 -5.71 6.92
CA THR A 717 26.70 -5.48 6.05
C THR A 717 28.00 -5.78 6.79
N HIS A 718 29.03 -6.15 6.05
CA HIS A 718 30.36 -6.46 6.59
C HIS A 718 31.12 -5.20 7.02
N SER A 719 30.87 -4.03 6.41
CA SER A 719 31.49 -2.76 6.82
C SER A 719 30.68 -1.54 6.36
N LEU A 720 30.89 -0.40 7.03
CA LEU A 720 30.34 0.89 6.64
C LEU A 720 31.51 1.86 6.37
N HIS A 721 31.61 2.38 5.15
CA HIS A 721 32.64 3.33 4.76
C HIS A 721 32.03 4.48 3.96
N TRP A 722 32.41 5.70 4.30
CA TRP A 722 32.21 6.89 3.45
C TRP A 722 33.48 7.73 3.46
N THR A 723 33.66 8.55 2.43
CA THR A 723 34.73 9.54 2.39
C THR A 723 34.21 10.83 3.02
N PRO A 724 34.81 11.32 4.12
CA PRO A 724 34.44 12.61 4.69
C PRO A 724 34.56 13.70 3.62
N ALA A 725 33.54 14.54 3.51
CA ALA A 725 33.54 15.71 2.65
C ALA A 725 33.17 16.93 3.50
N GLU A 726 33.80 18.07 3.24
CA GLU A 726 33.47 19.31 3.91
C GLU A 726 31.99 19.64 3.69
N GLY A 727 31.27 19.97 4.78
CA GLY A 727 29.83 20.27 4.72
C GLY A 727 28.91 19.04 4.73
N PHE A 728 29.43 17.81 4.73
CA PHE A 728 28.62 16.59 4.83
C PHE A 728 28.73 15.97 6.23
N ARG A 729 27.61 15.86 6.94
CA ARG A 729 27.55 15.31 8.31
C ARG A 729 26.63 14.11 8.35
N VAL A 730 27.05 13.03 9.00
CA VAL A 730 26.23 11.83 9.21
C VAL A 730 26.06 11.60 10.70
N ARG A 731 24.80 11.48 11.14
CA ARG A 731 24.42 11.20 12.52
C ARG A 731 23.63 9.91 12.60
N PHE A 732 23.75 9.23 13.74
CA PHE A 732 23.03 7.99 14.04
C PHE A 732 22.26 8.17 15.33
N LEU A 733 20.97 7.83 15.30
CA LEU A 733 20.10 7.86 16.46
C LEU A 733 19.40 6.51 16.59
N ALA A 734 19.58 5.85 17.73
CA ALA A 734 18.99 4.54 18.03
C ALA A 734 19.29 3.43 16.98
N ALA A 735 20.39 3.53 16.25
CA ALA A 735 20.82 2.51 15.28
C ALA A 735 21.39 1.25 15.96
N GLY A 736 21.31 0.09 15.29
CA GLY A 736 21.81 -1.20 15.76
C GLY A 736 22.38 -2.09 14.65
N GLY A 737 23.13 -3.13 15.01
CA GLY A 737 23.68 -4.13 14.08
C GLY A 737 22.72 -5.30 13.85
N GLY A 738 22.81 -5.96 12.69
CA GLY A 738 22.07 -7.20 12.41
C GLY A 738 22.72 -8.45 13.02
N PRO A 739 21.99 -9.58 13.13
CA PRO A 739 22.52 -10.83 13.66
C PRO A 739 23.68 -11.45 12.87
N GLY A 740 24.79 -11.71 13.56
CA GLY A 740 25.82 -12.64 13.11
C GLY A 740 27.22 -12.32 13.61
N LYS A 741 28.01 -13.37 13.89
CA LYS A 741 29.44 -13.26 14.25
C LYS A 741 30.34 -12.70 13.12
N ASN A 742 29.78 -12.49 11.92
CA ASN A 742 30.51 -12.15 10.70
C ASN A 742 30.23 -10.72 10.15
N TYR A 743 29.57 -9.83 10.91
CA TYR A 743 29.22 -8.47 10.44
C TYR A 743 29.95 -7.35 11.23
N PRO A 744 31.16 -6.92 10.81
CA PRO A 744 31.97 -5.88 11.48
C PRO A 744 31.38 -4.46 11.56
N ALA A 745 30.31 -4.11 10.83
CA ALA A 745 29.66 -2.78 10.93
C ALA A 745 29.23 -2.44 12.38
N ALA A 746 29.04 -3.49 13.17
CA ALA A 746 28.89 -3.49 14.61
C ALA A 746 29.91 -2.66 15.41
N GLU A 747 31.20 -2.70 15.06
CA GLU A 747 32.24 -2.02 15.84
C GLU A 747 32.24 -0.50 15.60
N PHE A 748 31.99 -0.10 14.36
CA PHE A 748 31.80 1.30 13.98
C PHE A 748 30.60 1.92 14.71
N LEU A 749 29.46 1.20 14.76
CA LEU A 749 28.27 1.70 15.44
C LEU A 749 28.47 1.83 16.95
N LYS A 750 29.35 1.05 17.60
CA LYS A 750 29.63 1.20 19.05
C LYS A 750 30.20 2.56 19.44
N THR A 751 30.89 3.25 18.52
CA THR A 751 31.54 4.54 18.77
C THR A 751 30.76 5.74 18.21
N HIS A 752 29.70 5.49 17.42
CA HIS A 752 28.96 6.53 16.71
C HIS A 752 27.43 6.47 16.92
N ALA A 753 26.88 5.34 17.34
CA ALA A 753 25.47 5.25 17.73
C ALA A 753 25.33 5.66 19.21
N ASP A 754 24.24 6.38 19.52
CA ASP A 754 23.74 6.62 20.88
C ASP A 754 24.27 7.85 21.65
N THR A 755 24.96 8.79 21.00
CA THR A 755 25.16 10.17 21.49
C THR A 755 24.34 11.17 20.64
N PRO A 756 23.03 11.33 20.91
CA PRO A 756 22.23 12.34 20.24
C PRO A 756 22.75 13.74 20.56
N ASP A 757 22.99 14.55 19.53
CA ASP A 757 23.10 16.01 19.66
C ASP A 757 21.74 16.66 19.36
N ASP A 758 21.56 17.92 19.74
CA ASP A 758 20.31 18.66 19.53
C ASP A 758 19.93 18.73 18.04
N ALA A 759 20.92 18.69 17.15
CA ALA A 759 20.71 18.68 15.71
C ALA A 759 20.08 17.36 15.22
N ALA A 760 20.55 16.20 15.70
CA ALA A 760 19.93 14.91 15.39
C ALA A 760 18.48 14.84 15.90
N ILE A 761 18.23 15.35 17.10
CA ILE A 761 16.88 15.37 17.69
C ILE A 761 15.95 16.28 16.89
N THR A 762 16.42 17.47 16.50
CA THR A 762 15.66 18.41 15.65
C THR A 762 15.35 17.79 14.28
N GLN A 763 16.35 17.18 13.64
CA GLN A 763 16.19 16.52 12.35
C GLN A 763 15.24 15.31 12.43
N ALA A 764 15.26 14.56 13.54
CA ALA A 764 14.29 13.50 13.80
C ALA A 764 12.87 14.07 13.93
N SER A 765 12.68 15.18 14.64
CA SER A 765 11.38 15.84 14.78
C SER A 765 10.83 16.32 13.42
N ASN A 766 11.68 16.94 12.59
CA ASN A 766 11.34 17.34 11.21
C ASN A 766 10.90 16.15 10.35
N PHE A 767 11.59 15.02 10.46
CA PHE A 767 11.23 13.78 9.74
C PHE A 767 9.84 13.27 10.16
N LEU A 768 9.54 13.28 11.47
CA LEU A 768 8.21 12.88 11.95
C LEU A 768 7.11 13.82 11.47
N ASP A 769 7.37 15.13 11.39
CA ASP A 769 6.42 16.10 10.82
C ASP A 769 6.15 15.86 9.33
N ASP A 770 7.17 15.49 8.55
CA ASP A 770 6.96 15.09 7.14
C ASP A 770 6.07 13.83 7.05
N MET A 771 6.25 12.84 7.94
CA MET A 771 5.39 11.65 8.02
C MET A 771 3.96 11.99 8.45
N ARG A 772 3.78 12.95 9.37
CA ARG A 772 2.47 13.48 9.77
C ARG A 772 1.77 14.19 8.63
N ARG A 773 2.47 15.06 7.89
CA ARG A 773 1.93 15.76 6.71
C ARG A 773 1.47 14.79 5.63
N ALA A 774 2.26 13.75 5.36
CA ALA A 774 1.87 12.69 4.43
C ALA A 774 0.60 11.96 4.89
N GLY A 775 0.51 11.60 6.18
CA GLY A 775 -0.67 10.95 6.74
C GLY A 775 -1.93 11.83 6.78
N LYS A 776 -1.79 13.12 7.08
CA LYS A 776 -2.88 14.09 7.04
C LYS A 776 -3.44 14.24 5.62
N LEU A 777 -2.57 14.41 4.63
CA LEU A 777 -2.98 14.50 3.22
C LEU A 777 -3.69 13.22 2.76
N ASP A 778 -3.27 12.06 3.24
CA ASP A 778 -3.91 10.77 2.98
C ASP A 778 -5.33 10.69 3.55
N LEU A 779 -5.52 11.09 4.82
CA LEU A 779 -6.86 11.19 5.41
C LEU A 779 -7.76 12.18 4.66
N GLU A 780 -7.22 13.34 4.29
CA GLU A 780 -7.98 14.37 3.55
C GLU A 780 -8.41 13.90 2.16
N LEU A 781 -7.56 13.16 1.45
CA LEU A 781 -7.83 12.71 0.08
C LEU A 781 -8.62 11.40 0.03
N ASN A 782 -8.23 10.38 0.81
CA ASN A 782 -8.80 9.04 0.72
C ASN A 782 -9.95 8.77 1.67
N TYR A 783 -9.98 9.47 2.82
CA TYR A 783 -10.95 9.30 3.91
C TYR A 783 -11.56 10.63 4.36
N PRO A 784 -12.04 11.47 3.44
CA PRO A 784 -12.49 12.83 3.74
C PRO A 784 -13.62 12.80 4.79
N GLY A 785 -13.44 13.57 5.86
CA GLY A 785 -14.44 13.70 6.93
C GLY A 785 -14.52 12.51 7.90
N VAL A 786 -13.62 11.54 7.82
CA VAL A 786 -13.41 10.56 8.90
C VAL A 786 -12.86 11.30 10.12
N LYS A 787 -13.56 11.18 11.24
CA LYS A 787 -13.13 11.60 12.58
C LYS A 787 -13.29 10.39 13.49
#